data_AF-A0AAD4AJM2-F1
#
_entry.id   AF-A0AAD4AJM2-F1
#
_cell.length_a   1.000
_cell.length_b   1.000
_cell.length_c   1.000
_cell.angle_alpha   90.00
_cell.angle_beta   90.00
_cell.angle_gamma   90.00
#
_symmetry.space_group_name_H-M   'P 1'
#
loop_
_entity.id
_entity.type
_entity.pdbx_description
1 polymer ?
#
loop_
_entity_poly.entity_id
_entity_poly.type
_entity_poly.pdbx_seq_one_letter_code
_entity_poly.pdbx_strand_id
1 'polypeptide(L)'
;MSQVSISKLIAYLDSNLKNALEYAAADAMKSQVGAIEIEHWLMSLLQGRDPKLQQFLESQKVNIAGLVQELEQKLSKLEKVHSGQPTISPELIETVKSAWLVASVEFSHGSVAGLHLLLSILQPDPLAFNSKEFKALKNVSIESLKEHIKTLSVPVKSGNAGGSSAPASVVTGGLDKFTVNLTQAAEKGELDIISGRSEEVRQAIDILCRKRQNNPIFVGEPGVGKTAVVEGLAQKIANNEVPAVLAGVQIHTLDLGLLQAGASVKGEFENRLKDVINEVKMSEVPIVVFIDEAHTLIGAGGAEGQNDAANLLKPALARGEFRTLAATTWEEYKKYFEKDPALTRRFQVVKIDEPNEEDALQMLRGVAESLKSHHNVFITEAALEAAVSLSVRYLPSRKLPDKAISILDTSCARIALTQSSKPAQIESVEQSIRYLDKEIESLNKEDAMLANQQVTISEKAQLKVSFEQQLTALTEQWDKEKALAGELAAIQKGEAEGDFAQLLAQLKTLQGEDPMIHAIVDEQTIAEVIGAWTGIPVGNLLKDEVAKLLTLEDSLHQRIIGQSHAMNELAKSIRVSRAGLTDKRKPVGVFLMCGPSGVGKSETALTLADQLFGGEQDMTIINMTEFKEAHKVSMLLGSPAGYVGYGKGGVLTEAIRRNPYCVLLLDEMEKAHPSVHDIFYQIFDKGCIQDSEGRNIDFRNTLIIMTSNAADSAIVDYCNDHAERPELVSLVDNVRPALQEFFKPAFLGRCNIIPYYPLNEAELAQITEISLKRVAQKLAETYEATLEYDQSFVDYVVTKGNEPTIGGRAIEQIINRHLMPLLAERCIEKISQGETISTVAIHGQADASGFDLLVN
;
A
#
# COMPACT_ATOMS: atom_id res chain seq x y z
N MET A 1 -16.83 -48.40 13.42
CA MET A 1 -17.47 -47.71 12.29
C MET A 1 -16.53 -46.64 11.79
N SER A 2 -16.13 -46.71 10.52
CA SER A 2 -15.14 -45.82 9.91
C SER A 2 -15.64 -44.38 9.86
N GLN A 3 -14.89 -43.43 10.44
CA GLN A 3 -15.07 -42.01 10.20
C GLN A 3 -14.57 -41.67 8.79
N VAL A 4 -15.41 -41.93 7.79
CA VAL A 4 -15.19 -41.43 6.44
C VAL A 4 -15.33 -39.91 6.49
N SER A 5 -14.28 -39.18 6.11
CA SER A 5 -14.26 -37.72 6.07
C SER A 5 -15.33 -37.17 5.12
N ILE A 6 -16.18 -36.25 5.61
CA ILE A 6 -17.29 -35.63 4.87
C ILE A 6 -16.81 -35.00 3.55
N SER A 7 -15.62 -34.39 3.54
CA SER A 7 -14.99 -33.81 2.34
C SER A 7 -14.79 -34.81 1.20
N LYS A 8 -14.46 -36.07 1.52
CA LYS A 8 -14.33 -37.14 0.53
C LYS A 8 -15.68 -37.59 -0.02
N LEU A 9 -16.74 -37.61 0.81
CA LEU A 9 -18.08 -37.96 0.35
C LEU A 9 -18.65 -36.89 -0.58
N ILE A 10 -18.42 -35.61 -0.27
CA ILE A 10 -18.82 -34.49 -1.14
C ILE A 10 -18.11 -34.57 -2.49
N ALA A 11 -16.84 -34.99 -2.55
CA ALA A 11 -16.10 -35.11 -3.81
C ALA A 11 -16.79 -36.04 -4.84
N TYR A 12 -17.48 -37.09 -4.37
CA TYR A 12 -18.20 -38.07 -5.21
C TYR A 12 -19.60 -37.62 -5.65
N LEU A 13 -20.12 -36.50 -5.14
CA LEU A 13 -21.39 -35.94 -5.59
C LEU A 13 -21.25 -35.29 -6.98
N ASP A 14 -22.28 -35.43 -7.81
CA ASP A 14 -22.40 -34.69 -9.07
C ASP A 14 -22.47 -33.17 -8.82
N SER A 15 -22.06 -32.38 -9.81
CA SER A 15 -22.01 -30.91 -9.78
C SER A 15 -23.37 -30.29 -9.40
N ASN A 16 -24.47 -30.79 -9.96
CA ASN A 16 -25.82 -30.34 -9.61
C ASN A 16 -26.19 -30.60 -8.14
N LEU A 17 -25.77 -31.76 -7.61
CA LEU A 17 -26.02 -32.13 -6.20
C LEU A 17 -25.19 -31.28 -5.23
N LYS A 18 -23.94 -30.95 -5.60
CA LYS A 18 -23.06 -30.05 -4.84
C LYS A 18 -23.66 -28.66 -4.76
N ASN A 19 -24.05 -28.09 -5.90
CA ASN A 19 -24.68 -26.77 -5.95
C ASN A 19 -25.97 -26.76 -5.12
N ALA A 20 -26.82 -27.80 -5.23
CA ALA A 20 -28.03 -27.89 -4.42
C ALA A 20 -27.76 -28.01 -2.92
N LEU A 21 -26.65 -28.63 -2.50
CA LEU A 21 -26.25 -28.69 -1.10
C LEU A 21 -25.78 -27.32 -0.58
N GLU A 22 -25.06 -26.55 -1.39
CA GLU A 22 -24.65 -25.18 -1.08
C GLU A 22 -25.86 -24.24 -0.96
N TYR A 23 -26.82 -24.35 -1.88
CA TYR A 23 -28.09 -23.61 -1.78
C TYR A 23 -28.89 -24.02 -0.54
N ALA A 24 -28.93 -25.30 -0.19
CA ALA A 24 -29.58 -25.77 1.03
C ALA A 24 -28.92 -25.23 2.30
N ALA A 25 -27.58 -25.09 2.31
CA ALA A 25 -26.85 -24.45 3.40
C ALA A 25 -27.20 -22.96 3.53
N ALA A 26 -27.30 -22.25 2.41
CA ALA A 26 -27.73 -20.84 2.38
C ALA A 26 -29.18 -20.66 2.86
N ASP A 27 -30.09 -21.57 2.49
CA ASP A 27 -31.49 -21.51 2.92
C ASP A 27 -31.67 -21.91 4.40
N ALA A 28 -30.88 -22.85 4.91
CA ALA A 28 -30.83 -23.16 6.33
C ALA A 28 -30.33 -21.96 7.15
N MET A 29 -29.34 -21.22 6.64
CA MET A 29 -28.84 -19.99 7.25
C MET A 29 -29.89 -18.87 7.26
N LYS A 30 -30.62 -18.68 6.15
CA LYS A 30 -31.76 -17.72 6.08
C LYS A 30 -32.90 -18.11 7.03
N SER A 31 -33.18 -19.40 7.16
CA SER A 31 -34.26 -19.93 8.00
C SER A 31 -33.89 -20.03 9.48
N GLN A 32 -32.64 -19.71 9.84
CA GLN A 32 -32.07 -19.82 11.19
C GLN A 32 -32.21 -21.21 11.79
N VAL A 33 -32.00 -22.25 10.99
CA VAL A 33 -32.02 -23.65 11.45
C VAL A 33 -30.59 -24.10 11.74
N GLY A 34 -30.35 -24.73 12.89
CA GLY A 34 -29.01 -25.12 13.34
C GLY A 34 -28.38 -26.30 12.58
N ALA A 35 -29.18 -27.08 11.86
CA ALA A 35 -28.73 -28.24 11.10
C ALA A 35 -29.30 -28.28 9.67
N ILE A 36 -28.46 -28.64 8.70
CA ILE A 36 -28.85 -28.89 7.31
C ILE A 36 -29.44 -30.31 7.25
N GLU A 37 -30.76 -30.36 7.10
CA GLU A 37 -31.52 -31.60 6.97
C GLU A 37 -31.79 -31.99 5.51
N ILE A 38 -32.17 -33.25 5.29
CA ILE A 38 -32.49 -33.82 3.96
C ILE A 38 -33.61 -33.02 3.28
N GLU A 39 -34.56 -32.49 4.05
CA GLU A 39 -35.67 -31.67 3.55
C GLU A 39 -35.20 -30.38 2.86
N HIS A 40 -34.15 -29.72 3.38
CA HIS A 40 -33.58 -28.53 2.74
C HIS A 40 -32.93 -28.90 1.41
N TRP A 41 -32.21 -30.02 1.38
CA TRP A 41 -31.50 -30.47 0.19
C TRP A 41 -32.45 -30.91 -0.93
N LEU A 42 -33.52 -31.64 -0.60
CA LEU A 42 -34.58 -31.99 -1.56
C LEU A 42 -35.30 -30.75 -2.09
N MET A 43 -35.57 -29.75 -1.24
CA MET A 43 -36.18 -28.50 -1.68
C MET A 43 -35.30 -27.78 -2.71
N SER A 44 -34.01 -27.61 -2.42
CA SER A 44 -33.06 -26.96 -3.34
C SER A 44 -32.86 -27.77 -4.63
N LEU A 45 -32.91 -29.11 -4.59
CA LEU A 45 -32.87 -29.96 -5.78
C LEU A 45 -34.09 -29.78 -6.68
N LEU A 46 -35.29 -29.64 -6.10
CA LEU A 46 -36.52 -29.38 -6.86
C LEU A 46 -36.53 -27.98 -7.47
N GLN A 47 -35.99 -26.98 -6.76
CA GLN A 47 -35.89 -25.60 -7.23
C GLN A 47 -34.80 -25.43 -8.30
N GLY A 48 -33.69 -26.15 -8.20
CA GLY A 48 -32.56 -26.13 -9.15
C GLY A 48 -32.88 -26.68 -10.54
N ARG A 49 -34.11 -27.20 -10.75
CA ARG A 49 -34.64 -27.72 -12.01
C ARG A 49 -33.66 -28.67 -12.73
N ASP A 50 -33.13 -29.67 -12.03
CA ASP A 50 -32.37 -30.72 -12.70
C ASP A 50 -33.30 -31.43 -13.72
N PRO A 51 -33.02 -31.33 -15.03
CA PRO A 51 -33.92 -31.82 -16.07
C PRO A 51 -34.14 -33.33 -15.96
N LYS A 52 -33.16 -34.08 -15.44
CA LYS A 52 -33.24 -35.53 -15.31
C LYS A 52 -34.15 -35.97 -14.18
N LEU A 53 -34.11 -35.24 -13.06
CA LEU A 53 -34.97 -35.49 -11.90
C LEU A 53 -36.41 -35.06 -12.19
N GLN A 54 -36.61 -33.94 -12.88
CA GLN A 54 -37.94 -33.49 -13.31
C GLN A 54 -38.59 -34.45 -14.31
N GLN A 55 -37.84 -34.89 -15.34
CA GLN A 55 -38.34 -35.85 -16.32
C GLN A 55 -38.78 -37.18 -15.67
N PHE A 56 -38.07 -37.62 -14.62
CA PHE A 56 -38.44 -38.81 -13.86
C PHE A 56 -39.70 -38.58 -12.99
N LEU A 57 -39.82 -37.44 -12.32
CA LEU A 57 -41.01 -37.12 -11.51
C LEU A 57 -42.26 -36.94 -12.38
N GLU A 58 -42.11 -36.36 -13.57
CA GLU A 58 -43.18 -36.23 -14.57
C GLU A 58 -43.62 -37.58 -15.13
N SER A 59 -42.69 -38.49 -15.44
CA SER A 59 -43.01 -39.82 -15.95
C SER A 59 -43.79 -40.67 -14.94
N GLN A 60 -43.52 -40.49 -13.64
CA GLN A 60 -44.22 -41.16 -12.55
C GLN A 60 -45.50 -40.43 -12.08
N LYS A 61 -45.90 -39.32 -12.73
CA LYS A 61 -47.07 -38.48 -12.36
C LYS A 61 -47.07 -38.05 -10.88
N VAL A 62 -45.91 -37.72 -10.33
CA VAL A 62 -45.79 -37.26 -8.93
C VAL A 62 -46.31 -35.82 -8.82
N ASN A 63 -47.14 -35.55 -7.81
CA ASN A 63 -47.59 -34.18 -7.53
C ASN A 63 -46.46 -33.37 -6.87
N ILE A 64 -45.67 -32.67 -7.69
CA ILE A 64 -44.53 -31.85 -7.25
C ILE A 64 -44.98 -30.73 -6.30
N ALA A 65 -46.12 -30.10 -6.56
CA ALA A 65 -46.66 -29.05 -5.69
C ALA A 65 -47.03 -29.58 -4.29
N GLY A 66 -47.57 -30.81 -4.24
CA GLY A 66 -47.86 -31.49 -2.97
C GLY A 66 -46.59 -31.86 -2.19
N LEU A 67 -45.52 -32.29 -2.89
CA LEU A 67 -44.23 -32.60 -2.27
C LEU A 67 -43.56 -31.35 -1.68
N VAL A 68 -43.59 -30.22 -2.39
CA VAL A 68 -43.07 -28.93 -1.90
C VAL A 68 -43.82 -28.49 -0.64
N GLN A 69 -45.16 -28.56 -0.64
CA GLN A 69 -45.96 -28.24 0.56
C GLN A 69 -45.66 -29.16 1.75
N GLU A 70 -45.45 -30.46 1.51
CA GLU A 70 -45.09 -31.42 2.56
C GLU A 70 -43.69 -31.13 3.14
N LEU A 71 -42.73 -30.72 2.30
CA LEU A 71 -41.39 -30.31 2.72
C LEU A 71 -41.43 -29.00 3.53
N GLU A 72 -42.17 -27.98 3.08
CA GLU A 72 -42.33 -26.72 3.81
C GLU A 72 -42.94 -26.92 5.20
N GLN A 73 -43.96 -27.78 5.31
CA GLN A 73 -44.58 -28.12 6.61
C GLN A 73 -43.65 -28.87 7.56
N LYS A 74 -42.72 -29.67 7.03
CA LYS A 74 -41.70 -30.35 7.84
C LYS A 74 -40.60 -29.37 8.26
N LEU A 75 -40.17 -28.49 7.36
CA LEU A 75 -39.18 -27.44 7.64
C LEU A 75 -39.68 -26.44 8.69
N SER A 76 -40.96 -26.05 8.65
CA SER A 76 -41.53 -25.12 9.63
C SER A 76 -41.61 -25.67 11.06
N LYS A 77 -41.45 -26.99 11.24
CA LYS A 77 -41.45 -27.66 12.56
C LYS A 77 -40.06 -27.75 13.17
N LEU A 78 -39.00 -27.41 12.43
CA LEU A 78 -37.63 -27.44 12.93
C LEU A 78 -37.40 -26.28 13.90
N GLU A 79 -36.66 -26.55 14.97
CA GLU A 79 -36.32 -25.55 15.97
C GLU A 79 -35.38 -24.49 15.38
N LYS A 80 -35.71 -23.21 15.58
CA LYS A 80 -34.91 -22.08 15.12
C LYS A 80 -33.85 -21.72 16.16
N VAL A 81 -32.58 -21.75 15.75
CA VAL A 81 -31.43 -21.40 16.58
C VAL A 81 -30.87 -20.06 16.09
N HIS A 82 -30.80 -19.07 16.98
CA HIS A 82 -30.48 -17.68 16.61
C HIS A 82 -28.98 -17.40 16.45
N SER A 83 -28.09 -18.38 16.69
CA SER A 83 -26.64 -18.17 16.59
C SER A 83 -25.87 -19.43 16.18
N GLY A 84 -25.16 -19.36 15.05
CA GLY A 84 -24.22 -20.39 14.57
C GLY A 84 -24.31 -20.62 13.06
N GLN A 85 -23.21 -21.07 12.43
CA GLN A 85 -23.26 -21.63 11.08
C GLN A 85 -23.99 -22.99 11.13
N PRO A 86 -24.89 -23.30 10.18
CA PRO A 86 -25.63 -24.56 10.20
C PRO A 86 -24.68 -25.74 9.97
N THR A 87 -24.75 -26.75 10.83
CA THR A 87 -23.96 -27.98 10.70
C THR A 87 -24.70 -29.03 9.85
N ILE A 88 -23.98 -29.95 9.19
CA ILE A 88 -24.64 -31.03 8.42
C ILE A 88 -25.22 -32.07 9.39
N SER A 89 -26.49 -32.47 9.21
CA SER A 89 -27.12 -33.44 10.10
C SER A 89 -26.49 -34.85 9.94
N PRO A 90 -26.37 -35.64 11.03
CA PRO A 90 -25.84 -37.01 10.96
C PRO A 90 -26.65 -37.91 10.01
N GLU A 91 -27.97 -37.71 9.92
CA GLU A 91 -28.87 -38.43 9.00
C GLU A 91 -28.51 -38.15 7.53
N LEU A 92 -28.16 -36.90 7.20
CA LEU A 92 -27.70 -36.55 5.85
C LEU A 92 -26.40 -37.29 5.50
N ILE A 93 -25.47 -37.41 6.45
CA ILE A 93 -24.20 -38.13 6.22
C ILE A 93 -24.45 -39.62 5.97
N GLU A 94 -25.39 -40.24 6.69
CA GLU A 94 -25.76 -41.65 6.48
C GLU A 94 -26.45 -41.87 5.13
N THR A 95 -27.36 -40.99 4.72
CA THR A 95 -28.02 -41.07 3.41
C THR A 95 -27.05 -40.87 2.24
N VAL A 96 -26.05 -40.01 2.38
CA VAL A 96 -24.99 -39.87 1.36
C VAL A 96 -24.13 -41.14 1.28
N LYS A 97 -23.83 -41.78 2.42
CA LYS A 97 -23.09 -43.05 2.44
C LYS A 97 -23.89 -44.17 1.77
N SER A 98 -25.19 -44.27 2.04
CA SER A 98 -26.05 -45.28 1.41
C SER A 98 -26.23 -45.00 -0.08
N ALA A 99 -26.42 -43.73 -0.49
CA ALA A 99 -26.47 -43.33 -1.89
C ALA A 99 -25.18 -43.66 -2.66
N TRP A 100 -24.01 -43.48 -2.04
CA TRP A 100 -22.72 -43.90 -2.61
C TRP A 100 -22.61 -45.42 -2.73
N LEU A 101 -23.04 -46.16 -1.72
CA LEU A 101 -23.04 -47.63 -1.76
C LEU A 101 -23.92 -48.14 -2.91
N VAL A 102 -25.12 -47.58 -3.06
CA VAL A 102 -26.03 -47.89 -4.17
C VAL A 102 -25.38 -47.55 -5.52
N ALA A 103 -24.82 -46.35 -5.68
CA ALA A 103 -24.18 -45.93 -6.94
C ALA A 103 -22.99 -46.85 -7.31
N SER A 104 -22.12 -47.14 -6.35
CA SER A 104 -20.88 -47.90 -6.56
C SER A 104 -21.09 -49.42 -6.70
N VAL A 105 -21.95 -50.02 -5.88
CA VAL A 105 -22.13 -51.48 -5.80
C VAL A 105 -23.23 -51.97 -6.73
N GLU A 106 -24.37 -51.28 -6.80
CA GLU A 106 -25.53 -51.74 -7.57
C GLU A 106 -25.48 -51.29 -9.03
N PHE A 107 -24.91 -50.11 -9.30
CA PHE A 107 -24.86 -49.51 -10.65
C PHE A 107 -23.45 -49.28 -11.21
N SER A 108 -22.38 -49.53 -10.44
CA SER A 108 -20.99 -49.30 -10.86
C SER A 108 -20.70 -47.85 -11.34
N HIS A 109 -21.44 -46.87 -10.83
CA HIS A 109 -21.29 -45.47 -11.17
C HIS A 109 -20.20 -44.80 -10.33
N GLY A 110 -19.34 -44.00 -10.98
CA GLY A 110 -18.24 -43.28 -10.34
C GLY A 110 -18.63 -41.99 -9.60
N SER A 111 -19.89 -41.57 -9.69
CA SER A 111 -20.45 -40.41 -8.98
C SER A 111 -21.91 -40.63 -8.56
N VAL A 112 -22.33 -39.94 -7.50
CA VAL A 112 -23.71 -39.96 -7.01
C VAL A 112 -24.51 -38.89 -7.74
N ALA A 113 -25.48 -39.30 -8.55
CA ALA A 113 -26.49 -38.42 -9.17
C ALA A 113 -27.78 -38.33 -8.33
N GLY A 114 -28.61 -37.30 -8.56
CA GLY A 114 -29.83 -37.03 -7.77
C GLY A 114 -30.82 -38.20 -7.67
N LEU A 115 -30.87 -39.05 -8.70
CA LEU A 115 -31.71 -40.26 -8.70
C LEU A 115 -31.22 -41.34 -7.71
N HIS A 116 -29.91 -41.45 -7.48
CA HIS A 116 -29.35 -42.38 -6.48
C HIS A 116 -29.68 -41.94 -5.05
N LEU A 117 -29.68 -40.63 -4.82
CA LEU A 117 -30.12 -40.05 -3.55
C LEU A 117 -31.60 -40.35 -3.31
N LEU A 118 -32.46 -40.16 -4.33
CA LEU A 118 -33.88 -40.48 -4.22
C LEU A 118 -34.13 -41.97 -3.98
N LEU A 119 -33.33 -42.86 -4.59
CA LEU A 119 -33.39 -44.31 -4.35
C LEU A 119 -33.02 -44.66 -2.90
N SER A 120 -31.97 -44.04 -2.34
CA SER A 120 -31.56 -44.26 -0.95
C SER A 120 -32.59 -43.79 0.08
N ILE A 121 -33.39 -42.77 -0.26
CA ILE A 121 -34.48 -42.26 0.60
C ILE A 121 -35.69 -43.20 0.53
N LEU A 122 -35.94 -43.83 -0.62
CA LEU A 122 -37.05 -44.76 -0.85
C LEU A 122 -36.79 -46.19 -0.36
N GLN A 123 -35.52 -46.60 -0.18
CA GLN A 123 -35.15 -47.90 0.36
C GLN A 123 -34.82 -47.77 1.86
N PRO A 124 -35.78 -48.00 2.77
CA PRO A 124 -35.50 -47.92 4.20
C PRO A 124 -34.58 -49.07 4.65
N ASP A 125 -33.60 -48.71 5.49
CA ASP A 125 -32.73 -49.65 6.20
C ASP A 125 -33.55 -50.35 7.30
N PRO A 126 -33.57 -51.71 7.39
CA PRO A 126 -34.42 -52.43 8.36
C PRO A 126 -34.10 -52.16 9.84
N LEU A 127 -33.06 -51.37 10.13
CA LEU A 127 -32.60 -51.00 11.48
C LEU A 127 -32.97 -49.56 11.89
N ALA A 128 -33.46 -48.72 10.97
CA ALA A 128 -33.80 -47.33 11.26
C ALA A 128 -35.26 -47.19 11.72
N PHE A 129 -35.46 -46.86 13.01
CA PHE A 129 -36.80 -46.74 13.63
C PHE A 129 -37.64 -45.54 13.15
N ASN A 130 -37.09 -44.65 12.31
CA ASN A 130 -37.77 -43.46 11.79
C ASN A 130 -37.44 -43.26 10.29
N SER A 131 -37.99 -44.07 9.40
CA SER A 131 -38.04 -43.68 7.99
C SER A 131 -39.02 -42.50 7.86
N LYS A 132 -38.52 -41.30 7.54
CA LYS A 132 -39.36 -40.14 7.24
C LYS A 132 -40.12 -40.41 5.95
N GLU A 133 -41.29 -41.05 6.04
CA GLU A 133 -42.15 -41.28 4.89
C GLU A 133 -42.62 -39.92 4.33
N PHE A 134 -42.38 -39.68 3.04
CA PHE A 134 -43.02 -38.61 2.28
C PHE A 134 -44.25 -39.18 1.60
N LYS A 135 -45.44 -38.69 1.95
CA LYS A 135 -46.71 -39.22 1.42
C LYS A 135 -46.79 -39.05 -0.10
N ALA A 136 -46.23 -37.97 -0.63
CA ALA A 136 -46.18 -37.69 -2.07
C ALA A 136 -45.30 -38.67 -2.87
N LEU A 137 -44.33 -39.32 -2.24
CA LEU A 137 -43.38 -40.24 -2.90
C LEU A 137 -43.79 -41.73 -2.81
N LYS A 138 -44.91 -42.07 -2.14
CA LYS A 138 -45.40 -43.46 -2.02
C LYS A 138 -45.83 -44.09 -3.35
N ASN A 139 -46.18 -43.28 -4.34
CA ASN A 139 -46.62 -43.75 -5.64
C ASN A 139 -45.46 -43.99 -6.63
N VAL A 140 -44.22 -43.70 -6.24
CA VAL A 140 -43.05 -43.88 -7.10
C VAL A 140 -42.64 -45.35 -7.10
N SER A 141 -42.62 -45.97 -8.27
CA SER A 141 -42.15 -47.36 -8.42
C SER A 141 -40.63 -47.45 -8.34
N ILE A 142 -40.11 -48.21 -7.36
CA ILE A 142 -38.67 -48.42 -7.15
C ILE A 142 -38.04 -49.10 -8.38
N GLU A 143 -38.78 -50.00 -9.05
CA GLU A 143 -38.31 -50.73 -10.23
C GLU A 143 -38.07 -49.80 -11.43
N SER A 144 -39.01 -48.89 -11.71
CA SER A 144 -38.84 -47.90 -12.80
C SER A 144 -37.70 -46.93 -12.51
N LEU A 145 -37.46 -46.59 -11.25
CA LEU A 145 -36.33 -45.76 -10.83
C LEU A 145 -34.99 -46.46 -11.11
N LYS A 146 -34.87 -47.76 -10.78
CA LYS A 146 -33.67 -48.54 -11.10
C LYS A 146 -33.42 -48.65 -12.60
N GLU A 147 -34.48 -48.74 -13.42
CA GLU A 147 -34.34 -48.74 -14.89
C GLU A 147 -33.83 -47.39 -15.42
N HIS A 148 -34.35 -46.27 -14.93
CA HIS A 148 -33.87 -44.93 -15.30
C HIS A 148 -32.45 -44.64 -14.78
N ILE A 149 -32.05 -45.26 -13.67
CA ILE A 149 -30.66 -45.21 -13.21
C ILE A 149 -29.75 -46.01 -14.15
N LYS A 150 -30.17 -47.18 -14.66
CA LYS A 150 -29.35 -47.95 -15.61
C LYS A 150 -29.15 -47.26 -16.96
N THR A 151 -30.08 -46.41 -17.38
CA THR A 151 -29.96 -45.63 -18.62
C THR A 151 -29.11 -44.38 -18.45
N LEU A 152 -28.74 -43.99 -17.22
CA LEU A 152 -27.81 -42.89 -16.97
C LEU A 152 -26.39 -43.30 -17.37
N SER A 153 -25.83 -42.63 -18.38
CA SER A 153 -24.40 -42.68 -18.66
C SER A 153 -23.65 -41.81 -17.65
N VAL A 154 -23.23 -42.42 -16.53
CA VAL A 154 -22.33 -41.79 -15.54
C VAL A 154 -20.92 -42.35 -15.77
N PRO A 155 -19.87 -41.51 -15.84
CA PRO A 155 -18.51 -41.98 -16.11
C PRO A 155 -18.05 -42.97 -15.02
N VAL A 156 -17.70 -44.17 -15.46
CA VAL A 156 -17.10 -45.22 -14.62
C VAL A 156 -15.61 -44.90 -14.47
N LYS A 157 -15.17 -44.56 -13.26
CA LYS A 157 -13.73 -44.56 -12.93
C LYS A 157 -13.31 -46.01 -12.64
N SER A 158 -13.02 -46.77 -13.69
CA SER A 158 -12.49 -48.13 -13.56
C SER A 158 -10.95 -48.09 -13.57
N GLY A 159 -10.36 -48.74 -12.57
CA GLY A 159 -8.94 -49.06 -12.53
C GLY A 159 -8.63 -50.35 -13.29
N ASN A 160 -7.48 -50.35 -13.96
CA ASN A 160 -6.67 -51.44 -14.52
C ASN A 160 -7.00 -52.10 -15.90
N ALA A 161 -5.98 -51.94 -16.76
CA ALA A 161 -5.26 -52.95 -17.56
C ALA A 161 -5.95 -53.67 -18.74
N GLY A 162 -5.55 -53.30 -19.96
CA GLY A 162 -5.72 -54.07 -21.20
C GLY A 162 -5.40 -53.22 -22.42
N GLY A 163 -4.27 -53.46 -23.08
CA GLY A 163 -3.56 -52.50 -23.94
C GLY A 163 -4.04 -52.35 -25.38
N SER A 164 -3.74 -51.18 -25.96
CA SER A 164 -3.28 -50.97 -27.35
C SER A 164 -2.85 -49.50 -27.56
N SER A 165 -1.55 -49.32 -27.82
CA SER A 165 -0.83 -48.19 -28.44
C SER A 165 -1.48 -46.78 -28.48
N ALA A 166 -1.21 -45.99 -27.44
CA ALA A 166 -1.01 -44.55 -27.49
C ALA A 166 0.00 -44.18 -26.38
N PRO A 167 0.87 -43.18 -26.54
CA PRO A 167 1.90 -42.89 -25.54
C PRO A 167 1.23 -42.52 -24.22
N ALA A 168 1.61 -43.23 -23.16
CA ALA A 168 0.99 -43.12 -21.85
C ALA A 168 1.24 -41.73 -21.25
N SER A 169 0.17 -40.98 -21.01
CA SER A 169 0.18 -39.92 -20.01
C SER A 169 0.35 -40.58 -18.64
N VAL A 170 1.53 -40.39 -18.05
CA VAL A 170 1.85 -40.73 -16.65
C VAL A 170 0.71 -40.23 -15.76
N VAL A 171 0.30 -41.06 -14.80
CA VAL A 171 -0.64 -40.68 -13.74
C VAL A 171 -0.08 -39.43 -13.06
N THR A 172 -0.66 -38.26 -13.32
CA THR A 172 -0.20 -36.94 -12.86
C THR A 172 -0.18 -36.91 -11.34
N GLY A 173 1.04 -36.94 -10.80
CA GLY A 173 1.41 -37.11 -9.40
C GLY A 173 1.25 -35.85 -8.55
N GLY A 174 1.87 -35.85 -7.37
CA GLY A 174 1.93 -34.69 -6.47
C GLY A 174 2.61 -33.46 -7.10
N LEU A 175 3.51 -33.66 -8.07
CA LEU A 175 4.25 -32.61 -8.75
C LEU A 175 3.32 -31.64 -9.50
N ASP A 176 2.36 -32.12 -10.29
CA ASP A 176 1.42 -31.23 -11.02
C ASP A 176 0.42 -30.51 -10.10
N LYS A 177 0.22 -31.02 -8.87
CA LYS A 177 -0.69 -30.42 -7.89
C LYS A 177 -0.02 -29.32 -7.06
N PHE A 178 1.27 -29.48 -6.77
CA PHE A 178 2.00 -28.60 -5.86
C PHE A 178 3.06 -27.75 -6.57
N THR A 179 3.23 -27.91 -7.89
CA THR A 179 4.18 -27.12 -8.67
C THR A 179 3.57 -26.58 -9.95
N VAL A 180 4.12 -25.46 -10.42
CA VAL A 180 3.78 -24.84 -11.72
C VAL A 180 4.98 -24.95 -12.65
N ASN A 181 4.78 -25.49 -13.85
CA ASN A 181 5.85 -25.65 -14.84
C ASN A 181 6.08 -24.34 -15.61
N LEU A 182 7.14 -23.61 -15.26
CA LEU A 182 7.52 -22.35 -15.90
C LEU A 182 8.04 -22.54 -17.33
N THR A 183 8.75 -23.63 -17.59
CA THR A 183 9.24 -23.93 -18.95
C THR A 183 8.11 -24.14 -19.95
N GLN A 184 7.03 -24.81 -19.53
CA GLN A 184 5.85 -25.01 -20.36
C GLN A 184 5.06 -23.70 -20.53
N ALA A 185 4.97 -22.87 -19.49
CA ALA A 185 4.36 -21.53 -19.60
C ALA A 185 5.14 -20.63 -20.57
N ALA A 186 6.47 -20.72 -20.57
CA ALA A 186 7.34 -20.02 -21.52
C ALA A 186 7.08 -20.47 -22.96
N GLU A 187 6.98 -21.78 -23.23
CA GLU A 187 6.68 -22.32 -24.56
C GLU A 187 5.32 -21.88 -25.10
N LYS A 188 4.34 -21.66 -24.22
CA LYS A 188 3.01 -21.13 -24.58
C LYS A 188 2.96 -19.62 -24.75
N GLY A 189 4.03 -18.90 -24.40
CA GLY A 189 4.06 -17.44 -24.40
C GLY A 189 3.24 -16.80 -23.28
N GLU A 190 3.00 -17.52 -22.17
CA GLU A 190 2.26 -17.01 -21.01
C GLU A 190 3.17 -16.19 -20.05
N LEU A 191 4.49 -16.28 -20.22
CA LEU A 191 5.46 -15.51 -19.41
C LEU A 191 5.86 -14.21 -20.09
N ASP A 192 5.91 -13.13 -19.31
CA ASP A 192 6.39 -11.82 -19.77
C ASP A 192 7.87 -11.88 -20.20
N ILE A 193 8.23 -11.20 -21.28
CA ILE A 193 9.61 -11.17 -21.79
C ILE A 193 10.47 -10.34 -20.83
N ILE A 194 11.36 -11.01 -20.10
CA ILE A 194 12.20 -10.35 -19.10
C ILE A 194 13.51 -9.93 -19.76
N SER A 195 13.61 -8.63 -20.05
CA SER A 195 14.83 -7.99 -20.53
C SER A 195 15.58 -7.31 -19.37
N GLY A 196 16.90 -7.11 -19.49
CA GLY A 196 17.71 -6.40 -18.47
C GLY A 196 18.41 -7.26 -17.40
N ARG A 197 18.09 -8.56 -17.24
CA ARG A 197 18.74 -9.47 -16.24
C ARG A 197 19.63 -10.56 -16.86
N SER A 198 20.27 -10.24 -17.99
CA SER A 198 21.02 -11.23 -18.77
C SER A 198 22.25 -11.81 -18.04
N GLU A 199 22.93 -11.01 -17.22
CA GLU A 199 24.13 -11.44 -16.49
C GLU A 199 23.77 -12.38 -15.32
N GLU A 200 22.72 -12.07 -14.57
CA GLU A 200 22.25 -12.92 -13.47
C GLU A 200 21.71 -14.26 -13.98
N VAL A 201 20.98 -14.25 -15.10
CA VAL A 201 20.54 -15.48 -15.78
C VAL A 201 21.74 -16.30 -16.26
N ARG A 202 22.77 -15.66 -16.83
CA ARG A 202 24.01 -16.35 -17.23
C ARG A 202 24.73 -16.96 -16.02
N GLN A 203 24.84 -16.24 -14.91
CA GLN A 203 25.41 -16.77 -13.67
C GLN A 203 24.63 -17.98 -13.15
N ALA A 204 23.30 -17.95 -13.21
CA ALA A 204 22.47 -19.10 -12.84
C ALA A 204 22.73 -20.33 -13.73
N ILE A 205 22.83 -20.14 -15.05
CA ILE A 205 23.22 -21.19 -16.02
C ILE A 205 24.59 -21.77 -15.67
N ASP A 206 25.58 -20.90 -15.42
CA ASP A 206 26.95 -21.30 -15.09
C ASP A 206 27.00 -22.13 -13.80
N ILE A 207 26.20 -21.76 -12.80
CA ILE A 207 26.10 -22.48 -11.52
C ILE A 207 25.41 -23.83 -11.71
N LEU A 208 24.28 -23.89 -12.43
CA LEU A 208 23.55 -25.13 -12.70
C LEU A 208 24.40 -26.17 -13.47
N CYS A 209 25.35 -25.71 -14.29
CA CYS A 209 26.29 -26.56 -15.01
C CYS A 209 27.43 -27.14 -14.13
N ARG A 210 27.62 -26.68 -12.90
CA ARG A 210 28.71 -27.14 -12.02
C ARG A 210 28.45 -28.55 -11.47
N LYS A 211 29.52 -29.28 -11.15
CA LYS A 211 29.44 -30.58 -10.46
C LYS A 211 29.24 -30.47 -8.93
N ARG A 212 29.65 -29.35 -8.33
CA ARG A 212 29.53 -29.05 -6.89
C ARG A 212 29.03 -27.61 -6.77
N GLN A 213 28.27 -27.32 -5.70
CA GLN A 213 27.62 -26.02 -5.50
C GLN A 213 26.80 -25.61 -6.74
N ASN A 214 25.94 -26.52 -7.18
CA ASN A 214 25.16 -26.39 -8.42
C ASN A 214 23.73 -25.89 -8.18
N ASN A 215 23.45 -25.39 -6.98
CA ASN A 215 22.16 -24.80 -6.63
C ASN A 215 22.34 -23.28 -6.48
N PRO A 216 21.82 -22.46 -7.40
CA PRO A 216 21.82 -21.02 -7.24
C PRO A 216 20.90 -20.59 -6.10
N ILE A 217 21.36 -19.66 -5.26
CA ILE A 217 20.50 -18.91 -4.33
C ILE A 217 20.57 -17.42 -4.67
N PHE A 218 19.43 -16.88 -5.10
CA PHE A 218 19.24 -15.48 -5.42
C PHE A 218 19.00 -14.69 -4.13
N VAL A 219 19.94 -13.81 -3.80
CA VAL A 219 19.89 -13.00 -2.58
C VAL A 219 19.79 -11.53 -2.97
N GLY A 220 18.72 -10.87 -2.51
CA GLY A 220 18.43 -9.46 -2.80
C GLY A 220 17.27 -8.95 -1.97
N GLU A 221 16.98 -7.66 -2.01
CA GLU A 221 15.80 -7.10 -1.33
C GLU A 221 14.49 -7.59 -2.00
N PRO A 222 13.32 -7.51 -1.33
CA PRO A 222 12.03 -7.75 -1.99
C PRO A 222 11.80 -6.77 -3.15
N GLY A 223 11.16 -7.24 -4.22
CA GLY A 223 10.80 -6.39 -5.37
C GLY A 223 11.90 -6.13 -6.41
N VAL A 224 13.13 -6.64 -6.22
CA VAL A 224 14.23 -6.46 -7.21
C VAL A 224 14.11 -7.34 -8.47
N GLY A 225 13.10 -8.21 -8.54
CA GLY A 225 12.85 -9.10 -9.68
C GLY A 225 13.58 -10.45 -9.61
N LYS A 226 13.62 -11.12 -8.45
CA LYS A 226 14.24 -12.45 -8.32
C LYS A 226 13.52 -13.51 -9.14
N THR A 227 12.19 -13.49 -9.11
CA THR A 227 11.32 -14.38 -9.91
C THR A 227 11.52 -14.14 -11.40
N ALA A 228 11.72 -12.88 -11.81
CA ALA A 228 12.00 -12.52 -13.20
C ALA A 228 13.33 -13.16 -13.71
N VAL A 229 14.34 -13.36 -12.87
CA VAL A 229 15.55 -14.09 -13.28
C VAL A 229 15.24 -15.56 -13.57
N VAL A 230 14.32 -16.17 -12.82
CA VAL A 230 13.92 -17.57 -13.01
C VAL A 230 13.07 -17.75 -14.26
N GLU A 231 12.12 -16.84 -14.49
CA GLU A 231 11.28 -16.81 -15.69
C GLU A 231 12.13 -16.55 -16.95
N GLY A 232 13.09 -15.61 -16.88
CA GLY A 232 14.05 -15.39 -17.97
C GLY A 232 14.95 -16.60 -18.23
N LEU A 233 15.30 -17.38 -17.21
CA LEU A 233 15.97 -18.66 -17.37
C LEU A 233 15.07 -19.69 -18.07
N ALA A 234 13.80 -19.78 -17.68
CA ALA A 234 12.82 -20.68 -18.30
C ALA A 234 12.63 -20.37 -19.80
N GLN A 235 12.54 -19.08 -20.16
CA GLN A 235 12.49 -18.62 -21.56
C GLN A 235 13.73 -19.04 -22.36
N LYS A 236 14.94 -18.87 -21.81
CA LYS A 236 16.16 -19.32 -22.49
C LYS A 236 16.21 -20.82 -22.69
N ILE A 237 15.68 -21.60 -21.75
CA ILE A 237 15.58 -23.06 -21.90
C ILE A 237 14.58 -23.42 -23.00
N ALA A 238 13.40 -22.81 -23.01
CA ALA A 238 12.38 -23.01 -24.05
C ALA A 238 12.90 -22.65 -25.46
N ASN A 239 13.67 -21.56 -25.57
CA ASN A 239 14.27 -21.11 -26.83
C ASN A 239 15.55 -21.88 -27.24
N ASN A 240 15.99 -22.88 -26.45
CA ASN A 240 17.23 -23.63 -26.65
C ASN A 240 18.51 -22.74 -26.67
N GLU A 241 18.52 -21.63 -25.93
CA GLU A 241 19.67 -20.73 -25.77
C GLU A 241 20.61 -21.13 -24.61
N VAL A 242 20.47 -22.36 -24.11
CA VAL A 242 21.25 -22.90 -22.98
C VAL A 242 22.23 -23.97 -23.43
N PRO A 243 23.33 -24.21 -22.67
CA PRO A 243 24.25 -25.30 -22.97
C PRO A 243 23.56 -26.67 -23.03
N ALA A 244 24.10 -27.60 -23.82
CA ALA A 244 23.49 -28.93 -24.06
C ALA A 244 23.17 -29.73 -22.78
N VAL A 245 23.84 -29.45 -21.67
CA VAL A 245 23.59 -30.08 -20.36
C VAL A 245 22.26 -29.64 -19.74
N LEU A 246 21.77 -28.46 -20.11
CA LEU A 246 20.53 -27.87 -19.62
C LEU A 246 19.42 -27.85 -20.68
N ALA A 247 19.70 -28.33 -21.90
CA ALA A 247 18.70 -28.44 -22.95
C ALA A 247 17.62 -29.47 -22.55
N GLY A 248 16.35 -29.09 -22.64
CA GLY A 248 15.21 -29.94 -22.26
C GLY A 248 15.00 -30.11 -20.75
N VAL A 249 15.70 -29.36 -19.90
CA VAL A 249 15.41 -29.29 -18.45
C VAL A 249 14.08 -28.59 -18.22
N GLN A 250 13.29 -29.04 -17.25
CA GLN A 250 12.06 -28.36 -16.86
C GLN A 250 12.23 -27.58 -15.55
N ILE A 251 11.71 -26.35 -15.50
CA ILE A 251 11.70 -25.54 -14.27
C ILE A 251 10.30 -25.58 -13.67
N HIS A 252 10.23 -26.02 -12.40
CA HIS A 252 8.98 -26.11 -11.65
C HIS A 252 9.03 -25.21 -10.41
N THR A 253 8.09 -24.27 -10.30
CA THR A 253 7.93 -23.43 -9.10
C THR A 253 7.15 -24.19 -8.05
N LEU A 254 7.67 -24.28 -6.83
CA LEU A 254 7.01 -24.91 -5.70
C LEU A 254 6.07 -23.92 -5.01
N ASP A 255 4.77 -24.22 -4.96
CA ASP A 255 3.80 -23.41 -4.22
C ASP A 255 3.69 -23.90 -2.77
N LEU A 256 4.28 -23.13 -1.87
CA LEU A 256 4.25 -23.41 -0.44
C LEU A 256 2.85 -23.25 0.17
N GLY A 257 2.04 -22.35 -0.37
CA GLY A 257 0.67 -22.12 0.05
C GLY A 257 -0.20 -23.34 -0.22
N LEU A 258 -0.10 -23.94 -1.41
CA LEU A 258 -0.81 -25.19 -1.75
C LEU A 258 -0.33 -26.38 -0.93
N LEU A 259 0.97 -26.44 -0.60
CA LEU A 259 1.49 -27.49 0.27
C LEU A 259 0.96 -27.40 1.70
N GLN A 260 0.81 -26.18 2.24
CA GLN A 260 0.28 -25.91 3.57
C GLN A 260 -1.25 -25.98 3.63
N ALA A 261 -1.94 -25.62 2.55
CA ALA A 261 -3.40 -25.62 2.46
C ALA A 261 -3.95 -27.03 2.73
N GLY A 262 -4.78 -27.14 3.77
CA GLY A 262 -5.40 -28.40 4.17
C GLY A 262 -4.43 -29.44 4.77
N ALA A 263 -3.21 -29.07 5.17
CA ALA A 263 -2.35 -29.90 6.02
C ALA A 263 -2.56 -29.49 7.49
N SER A 264 -3.46 -30.18 8.19
CA SER A 264 -3.77 -29.86 9.59
C SER A 264 -2.75 -30.44 10.59
N VAL A 265 -1.90 -31.37 10.14
CA VAL A 265 -0.88 -32.06 10.94
C VAL A 265 0.49 -31.92 10.26
N LYS A 266 1.54 -31.55 11.02
CA LYS A 266 2.93 -31.37 10.55
C LYS A 266 3.43 -32.50 9.63
N GLY A 267 3.07 -33.74 9.94
CA GLY A 267 3.46 -34.91 9.16
C GLY A 267 2.86 -34.97 7.74
N GLU A 268 1.69 -34.38 7.49
CA GLU A 268 1.09 -34.36 6.16
C GLU A 268 1.85 -33.44 5.21
N PHE A 269 2.26 -32.25 5.67
CA PHE A 269 3.11 -31.34 4.91
C PHE A 269 4.45 -31.99 4.55
N GLU A 270 5.12 -32.61 5.53
CA GLU A 270 6.38 -33.32 5.30
C GLU A 270 6.23 -34.49 4.32
N ASN A 271 5.11 -35.21 4.37
CA ASN A 271 4.82 -36.30 3.44
C ASN A 271 4.59 -35.77 2.01
N ARG A 272 3.81 -34.68 1.85
CA ARG A 272 3.63 -34.03 0.54
C ARG A 272 4.96 -33.56 -0.05
N LEU A 273 5.83 -32.97 0.77
CA LEU A 273 7.16 -32.55 0.33
C LEU A 273 8.05 -33.73 -0.05
N LYS A 274 8.00 -34.84 0.70
CA LYS A 274 8.70 -36.09 0.33
C LYS A 274 8.20 -36.65 -1.00
N ASP A 275 6.89 -36.61 -1.23
CA ASP A 275 6.29 -37.08 -2.48
C ASP A 275 6.82 -36.26 -3.67
N VAL A 276 6.86 -34.92 -3.55
CA VAL A 276 7.45 -34.04 -4.57
C VAL A 276 8.93 -34.35 -4.80
N ILE A 277 9.73 -34.52 -3.73
CA ILE A 277 11.17 -34.85 -3.87
C ILE A 277 11.37 -36.21 -4.57
N ASN A 278 10.56 -37.21 -4.24
CA ASN A 278 10.64 -38.53 -4.84
C ASN A 278 10.23 -38.51 -6.32
N GLU A 279 9.19 -37.76 -6.67
CA GLU A 279 8.76 -37.59 -8.07
C GLU A 279 9.81 -36.86 -8.90
N VAL A 280 10.42 -35.81 -8.38
CA VAL A 280 11.57 -35.13 -9.03
C VAL A 280 12.73 -36.09 -9.27
N LYS A 281 13.01 -36.98 -8.30
CA LYS A 281 14.08 -37.97 -8.41
C LYS A 281 13.79 -39.08 -9.43
N MET A 282 12.53 -39.46 -9.59
CA MET A 282 12.10 -40.54 -10.50
C MET A 282 11.83 -40.06 -11.92
N SER A 283 11.77 -38.75 -12.15
CA SER A 283 11.52 -38.17 -13.47
C SER A 283 12.64 -38.53 -14.48
N GLU A 284 12.24 -38.96 -15.68
CA GLU A 284 13.14 -39.21 -16.80
C GLU A 284 13.71 -37.91 -17.38
N VAL A 285 12.92 -36.83 -17.29
CA VAL A 285 13.35 -35.48 -17.67
C VAL A 285 13.96 -34.80 -16.45
N PRO A 286 15.15 -34.19 -16.54
CA PRO A 286 15.74 -33.48 -15.43
C PRO A 286 14.90 -32.26 -15.03
N ILE A 287 14.41 -32.25 -13.78
CA ILE A 287 13.61 -31.16 -13.22
C ILE A 287 14.47 -30.30 -12.28
N VAL A 288 14.36 -28.98 -12.40
CA VAL A 288 14.89 -27.99 -11.47
C VAL A 288 13.72 -27.35 -10.73
N VAL A 289 13.76 -27.40 -9.40
CA VAL A 289 12.69 -26.83 -8.57
C VAL A 289 13.07 -25.42 -8.13
N PHE A 290 12.21 -24.45 -8.43
CA PHE A 290 12.30 -23.10 -7.90
C PHE A 290 11.50 -22.99 -6.59
N ILE A 291 12.16 -22.46 -5.56
CA ILE A 291 11.57 -22.21 -4.24
C ILE A 291 11.70 -20.72 -3.98
N ASP A 292 10.57 -20.02 -4.05
CA ASP A 292 10.49 -18.65 -3.57
C ASP A 292 10.49 -18.64 -2.04
N GLU A 293 11.02 -17.58 -1.44
CA GLU A 293 11.14 -17.42 0.01
C GLU A 293 11.70 -18.65 0.72
N ALA A 294 12.83 -19.19 0.25
CA ALA A 294 13.36 -20.48 0.70
C ALA A 294 13.66 -20.56 2.22
N HIS A 295 13.71 -19.42 2.92
CA HIS A 295 13.84 -19.34 4.37
C HIS A 295 12.64 -19.94 5.13
N THR A 296 11.45 -19.93 4.52
CA THR A 296 10.20 -20.50 5.09
C THR A 296 10.29 -22.00 5.32
N LEU A 297 10.98 -22.72 4.45
CA LEU A 297 11.25 -24.16 4.55
C LEU A 297 12.33 -24.51 5.58
N ILE A 298 13.20 -23.55 5.92
CA ILE A 298 14.37 -23.81 6.76
C ILE A 298 14.17 -23.37 8.21
N GLY A 299 13.35 -22.36 8.49
CA GLY A 299 13.14 -21.96 9.89
C GLY A 299 12.33 -20.69 10.18
N ALA A 300 11.38 -20.27 9.34
CA ALA A 300 10.60 -19.05 9.59
C ALA A 300 9.14 -19.26 10.06
N GLY A 301 8.65 -20.50 10.13
CA GLY A 301 7.32 -20.78 10.70
C GLY A 301 7.38 -21.09 12.19
N GLY A 302 7.23 -20.06 13.03
CA GLY A 302 6.97 -20.19 14.48
C GLY A 302 8.15 -20.55 15.38
N ALA A 303 7.85 -20.77 16.68
CA ALA A 303 8.85 -21.07 17.73
C ALA A 303 9.81 -22.18 17.30
N GLU A 304 11.08 -22.08 17.73
CA GLU A 304 12.18 -23.01 17.38
C GLU A 304 11.69 -24.46 17.24
N GLY A 305 11.58 -24.96 16.00
CA GLY A 305 11.23 -26.36 15.68
C GLY A 305 9.91 -26.63 14.97
N GLN A 306 9.08 -25.63 14.62
CA GLN A 306 7.78 -25.89 13.99
C GLN A 306 7.85 -26.39 12.53
N ASN A 307 8.77 -25.90 11.70
CA ASN A 307 8.96 -26.36 10.30
C ASN A 307 10.34 -27.00 10.10
N ASP A 308 10.42 -28.34 10.06
CA ASP A 308 11.69 -29.08 9.95
C ASP A 308 11.90 -29.69 8.53
N ALA A 309 11.42 -28.99 7.50
CA ALA A 309 11.60 -29.40 6.10
C ALA A 309 13.08 -29.37 5.66
N ALA A 310 13.91 -28.56 6.32
CA ALA A 310 15.35 -28.54 6.12
C ALA A 310 15.99 -29.93 6.27
N ASN A 311 15.53 -30.74 7.24
CA ASN A 311 16.05 -32.08 7.47
C ASN A 311 15.74 -33.06 6.32
N LEU A 312 14.67 -32.82 5.57
CA LEU A 312 14.30 -33.60 4.39
C LEU A 312 15.08 -33.16 3.13
N LEU A 313 15.36 -31.87 3.02
CA LEU A 313 16.07 -31.29 1.86
C LEU A 313 17.58 -31.55 1.91
N LYS A 314 18.21 -31.47 3.10
CA LYS A 314 19.67 -31.62 3.27
C LYS A 314 20.24 -32.88 2.60
N PRO A 315 19.69 -34.09 2.77
CA PRO A 315 20.21 -35.30 2.12
C PRO A 315 20.05 -35.27 0.60
N ALA A 316 18.91 -34.76 0.09
CA ALA A 316 18.60 -34.71 -1.33
C ALA A 316 19.51 -33.70 -2.07
N LEU A 317 19.73 -32.52 -1.46
CA LEU A 317 20.67 -31.51 -1.92
C LEU A 317 22.12 -32.00 -1.84
N ALA A 318 22.48 -32.76 -0.81
CA ALA A 318 23.84 -33.25 -0.62
C ALA A 318 24.26 -34.28 -1.68
N ARG A 319 23.31 -35.10 -2.14
CA ARG A 319 23.52 -36.09 -3.21
C ARG A 319 23.42 -35.49 -4.62
N GLY A 320 22.95 -34.25 -4.75
CA GLY A 320 22.74 -33.60 -6.06
C GLY A 320 21.57 -34.20 -6.86
N GLU A 321 20.74 -35.01 -6.21
CA GLU A 321 19.53 -35.64 -6.79
C GLU A 321 18.37 -34.64 -6.88
N PHE A 322 18.43 -33.55 -6.11
CA PHE A 322 17.43 -32.49 -6.09
C PHE A 322 18.11 -31.15 -6.43
N ARG A 323 17.91 -30.66 -7.65
CA ARG A 323 18.46 -29.38 -8.12
C ARG A 323 17.48 -28.27 -7.82
N THR A 324 17.97 -27.21 -7.20
CA THR A 324 17.11 -26.14 -6.70
C THR A 324 17.61 -24.76 -7.10
N LEU A 325 16.67 -23.92 -7.52
CA LEU A 325 16.79 -22.47 -7.54
C LEU A 325 16.10 -21.95 -6.27
N ALA A 326 16.78 -21.15 -5.47
CA ALA A 326 16.21 -20.57 -4.26
C ALA A 326 16.25 -19.05 -4.33
N ALA A 327 15.23 -18.36 -3.79
CA ALA A 327 15.23 -16.92 -3.60
C ALA A 327 15.00 -16.56 -2.13
N THR A 328 15.80 -15.63 -1.58
CA THR A 328 15.67 -15.13 -0.19
C THR A 328 16.13 -13.70 -0.06
N THR A 329 15.79 -13.01 1.03
CA THR A 329 16.40 -11.72 1.37
C THR A 329 17.81 -11.88 1.95
N TRP A 330 18.59 -10.80 1.98
CA TRP A 330 19.94 -10.82 2.58
C TRP A 330 19.89 -11.10 4.09
N GLU A 331 18.91 -10.51 4.78
CA GLU A 331 18.69 -10.71 6.21
C GLU A 331 18.40 -12.19 6.53
N GLU A 332 17.50 -12.81 5.76
CA GLU A 332 17.15 -14.22 5.90
C GLU A 332 18.32 -15.14 5.57
N TYR A 333 19.07 -14.83 4.51
CA TYR A 333 20.26 -15.60 4.13
C TYR A 333 21.27 -15.65 5.29
N LYS A 334 21.59 -14.50 5.88
CA LYS A 334 22.51 -14.41 7.02
C LYS A 334 21.98 -15.12 8.26
N LYS A 335 20.66 -15.04 8.50
CA LYS A 335 20.02 -15.64 9.69
C LYS A 335 19.92 -17.17 9.60
N TYR A 336 19.57 -17.72 8.44
CA TYR A 336 19.17 -19.11 8.27
C TYR A 336 20.13 -19.96 7.43
N PHE A 337 20.73 -19.40 6.37
CA PHE A 337 21.58 -20.16 5.44
C PHE A 337 23.06 -20.11 5.83
N GLU A 338 23.59 -18.92 6.12
CA GLU A 338 25.02 -18.73 6.46
C GLU A 338 25.42 -19.46 7.75
N LYS A 339 24.49 -19.58 8.69
CA LYS A 339 24.70 -20.33 9.94
C LYS A 339 24.76 -21.84 9.76
N ASP A 340 24.23 -22.38 8.66
CA ASP A 340 24.19 -23.83 8.41
C ASP A 340 25.29 -24.25 7.40
N PRO A 341 26.35 -24.96 7.86
CA PRO A 341 27.42 -25.42 6.98
C PRO A 341 26.98 -26.41 5.91
N ALA A 342 25.88 -27.15 6.13
CA ALA A 342 25.40 -28.14 5.16
C ALA A 342 24.77 -27.46 3.94
N LEU A 343 24.02 -26.37 4.15
CA LEU A 343 23.37 -25.60 3.08
C LEU A 343 24.38 -24.72 2.33
N THR A 344 25.29 -24.06 3.06
CA THR A 344 26.34 -23.19 2.48
C THR A 344 27.27 -23.95 1.50
N ARG A 345 27.45 -25.27 1.71
CA ARG A 345 28.25 -26.12 0.82
C ARG A 345 27.51 -26.54 -0.47
N ARG A 346 26.21 -26.29 -0.58
CA ARG A 346 25.37 -26.72 -1.71
C ARG A 346 24.82 -25.55 -2.52
N PHE A 347 24.56 -24.43 -1.86
CA PHE A 347 24.13 -23.22 -2.52
C PHE A 347 25.30 -22.32 -2.91
N GLN A 348 25.20 -21.72 -4.09
CA GLN A 348 26.08 -20.65 -4.55
C GLN A 348 25.27 -19.36 -4.59
N VAL A 349 25.74 -18.33 -3.89
CA VAL A 349 25.06 -17.03 -3.82
C VAL A 349 25.22 -16.30 -5.15
N VAL A 350 24.08 -15.84 -5.67
CA VAL A 350 23.95 -14.88 -6.77
C VAL A 350 23.29 -13.63 -6.18
N LYS A 351 24.04 -12.53 -6.15
CA LYS A 351 23.54 -11.26 -5.61
C LYS A 351 22.69 -10.58 -6.66
N ILE A 352 21.44 -10.27 -6.32
CA ILE A 352 20.54 -9.50 -7.18
C ILE A 352 20.34 -8.13 -6.54
N ASP A 353 21.02 -7.15 -7.11
CA ASP A 353 20.89 -5.75 -6.71
C ASP A 353 19.74 -5.08 -7.47
N GLU A 354 19.27 -3.94 -6.94
CA GLU A 354 18.30 -3.07 -7.61
C GLU A 354 18.82 -2.71 -9.02
N PRO A 355 18.00 -2.87 -10.09
CA PRO A 355 18.45 -2.59 -11.45
C PRO A 355 18.69 -1.08 -11.64
N ASN A 356 19.57 -0.73 -12.56
CA ASN A 356 19.76 0.66 -12.95
C ASN A 356 18.51 1.19 -13.67
N GLU A 357 18.37 2.51 -13.79
CA GLU A 357 17.22 3.13 -14.47
C GLU A 357 17.06 2.62 -15.91
N GLU A 358 18.16 2.46 -16.65
CA GLU A 358 18.13 1.91 -18.02
C GLU A 358 17.64 0.45 -18.06
N ASP A 359 18.15 -0.40 -17.15
CA ASP A 359 17.75 -1.82 -17.09
C ASP A 359 16.29 -1.95 -16.64
N ALA A 360 15.86 -1.14 -15.68
CA ALA A 360 14.48 -1.09 -15.20
C ALA A 360 13.51 -0.65 -16.30
N LEU A 361 13.92 0.31 -17.14
CA LEU A 361 13.12 0.76 -18.29
C LEU A 361 12.92 -0.38 -19.30
N GLN A 362 13.96 -1.18 -19.57
CA GLN A 362 13.83 -2.36 -20.44
C GLN A 362 12.86 -3.40 -19.83
N MET A 363 12.99 -3.67 -18.52
CA MET A 363 12.07 -4.56 -17.81
C MET A 363 10.61 -4.08 -17.94
N LEU A 364 10.36 -2.78 -17.76
CA LEU A 364 9.04 -2.18 -17.91
C LEU A 364 8.48 -2.32 -19.32
N ARG A 365 9.29 -2.20 -20.38
CA ARG A 365 8.83 -2.40 -21.75
C ARG A 365 8.26 -3.80 -21.98
N GLY A 366 8.85 -4.83 -21.37
CA GLY A 366 8.34 -6.21 -21.44
C GLY A 366 6.98 -6.36 -20.76
N VAL A 367 6.84 -5.80 -19.55
CA VAL A 367 5.59 -5.85 -18.77
C VAL A 367 4.49 -4.94 -19.36
N ALA A 368 4.88 -3.83 -20.00
CA ALA A 368 3.95 -2.87 -20.58
C ALA A 368 3.07 -3.48 -21.67
N GLU A 369 3.58 -4.44 -22.45
CA GLU A 369 2.79 -5.12 -23.49
C GLU A 369 1.68 -5.98 -22.88
N SER A 370 2.01 -6.70 -21.81
CA SER A 370 1.05 -7.49 -21.01
C SER A 370 -0.03 -6.60 -20.40
N LEU A 371 0.36 -5.50 -19.72
CA LEU A 371 -0.55 -4.53 -19.13
C LEU A 371 -1.44 -3.83 -20.16
N LYS A 372 -0.89 -3.49 -21.34
CA LYS A 372 -1.61 -2.90 -22.46
C LYS A 372 -2.76 -3.79 -22.91
N SER A 373 -2.51 -5.10 -23.01
CA SER A 373 -3.52 -6.09 -23.41
C SER A 373 -4.58 -6.32 -22.32
N HIS A 374 -4.15 -6.36 -21.05
CA HIS A 374 -5.03 -6.63 -19.91
C HIS A 374 -6.03 -5.49 -19.67
N HIS A 375 -5.55 -4.24 -19.65
CA HIS A 375 -6.39 -3.07 -19.37
C HIS A 375 -6.97 -2.42 -20.63
N ASN A 376 -6.53 -2.83 -21.82
CA ASN A 376 -6.92 -2.24 -23.12
C ASN A 376 -6.69 -0.72 -23.18
N VAL A 377 -5.55 -0.26 -22.65
CA VAL A 377 -5.13 1.15 -22.62
C VAL A 377 -3.86 1.36 -23.42
N PHE A 378 -3.57 2.59 -23.86
CA PHE A 378 -2.32 2.91 -24.53
C PHE A 378 -1.29 3.45 -23.53
N ILE A 379 -0.06 2.94 -23.60
CA ILE A 379 1.06 3.40 -22.75
C ILE A 379 2.08 4.12 -23.63
N THR A 380 2.41 5.36 -23.28
CA THR A 380 3.45 6.13 -23.98
C THR A 380 4.85 5.75 -23.49
N GLU A 381 5.87 5.91 -24.33
CA GLU A 381 7.27 5.71 -23.91
C GLU A 381 7.67 6.68 -22.79
N ALA A 382 7.21 7.93 -22.87
CA ALA A 382 7.41 8.94 -21.83
C ALA A 382 6.82 8.52 -20.47
N ALA A 383 5.70 7.79 -20.45
CA ALA A 383 5.15 7.25 -19.21
C ALA A 383 6.04 6.15 -18.59
N LEU A 384 6.71 5.33 -19.40
CA LEU A 384 7.65 4.32 -18.89
C LEU A 384 8.88 5.00 -18.25
N GLU A 385 9.45 5.99 -18.94
CA GLU A 385 10.57 6.79 -18.40
C GLU A 385 10.17 7.53 -17.12
N ALA A 386 8.99 8.14 -17.09
CA ALA A 386 8.43 8.80 -15.92
C ALA A 386 8.19 7.81 -14.76
N ALA A 387 7.64 6.62 -15.04
CA ALA A 387 7.41 5.60 -14.03
C ALA A 387 8.71 5.17 -13.35
N VAL A 388 9.82 5.06 -14.09
CA VAL A 388 11.14 4.79 -13.50
C VAL A 388 11.63 6.01 -12.72
N SER A 389 11.80 7.17 -13.37
CA SER A 389 12.48 8.31 -12.75
C SER A 389 11.72 8.86 -11.53
N LEU A 390 10.39 8.98 -11.63
CA LEU A 390 9.55 9.48 -10.54
C LEU A 390 9.44 8.44 -9.41
N SER A 391 9.49 7.14 -9.70
CA SER A 391 9.48 6.13 -8.62
C SER A 391 10.80 6.06 -7.85
N VAL A 392 11.95 6.30 -8.51
CA VAL A 392 13.23 6.49 -7.81
C VAL A 392 13.14 7.70 -6.90
N ARG A 393 12.50 8.76 -7.38
CA ARG A 393 12.38 10.02 -6.65
C ARG A 393 11.39 9.95 -5.47
N TYR A 394 10.17 9.47 -5.67
CA TYR A 394 9.10 9.62 -4.68
C TYR A 394 8.77 8.35 -3.89
N LEU A 395 9.27 7.18 -4.31
CA LEU A 395 9.05 5.90 -3.63
C LEU A 395 10.38 5.22 -3.22
N PRO A 396 11.16 5.84 -2.30
CA PRO A 396 12.47 5.32 -1.88
C PRO A 396 12.38 4.08 -0.98
N SER A 397 11.26 3.88 -0.29
CA SER A 397 11.01 2.72 0.57
C SER A 397 10.77 1.42 -0.22
N ARG A 398 10.48 1.52 -1.52
CA ARG A 398 10.29 0.41 -2.44
C ARG A 398 11.44 0.32 -3.44
N LYS A 399 11.61 -0.87 -4.03
CA LYS A 399 12.72 -1.19 -4.95
C LYS A 399 12.27 -1.24 -6.40
N LEU A 400 13.13 -0.81 -7.32
CA LEU A 400 12.99 -1.11 -8.74
C LEU A 400 13.20 -2.62 -8.99
N PRO A 401 12.51 -3.22 -9.97
CA PRO A 401 11.50 -2.62 -10.86
C PRO A 401 10.08 -2.59 -10.27
N ASP A 402 9.81 -3.32 -9.18
CA ASP A 402 8.47 -3.54 -8.61
C ASP A 402 7.65 -2.26 -8.39
N LYS A 403 8.28 -1.21 -7.83
CA LYS A 403 7.59 0.07 -7.62
C LYS A 403 7.11 0.73 -8.91
N ALA A 404 7.90 0.65 -9.98
CA ALA A 404 7.57 1.28 -11.25
C ALA A 404 6.49 0.47 -11.98
N ILE A 405 6.54 -0.86 -11.90
CA ILE A 405 5.49 -1.76 -12.40
C ILE A 405 4.17 -1.48 -11.67
N SER A 406 4.22 -1.36 -10.34
CA SER A 406 3.02 -1.09 -9.53
C SER A 406 2.38 0.27 -9.87
N ILE A 407 3.20 1.31 -10.08
CA ILE A 407 2.70 2.63 -10.52
C ILE A 407 2.07 2.53 -11.91
N LEU A 408 2.75 1.84 -12.84
CA LEU A 408 2.27 1.70 -14.22
C LEU A 408 0.95 0.94 -14.28
N ASP A 409 0.83 -0.19 -13.56
CA ASP A 409 -0.40 -0.99 -13.48
C ASP A 409 -1.55 -0.18 -12.87
N THR A 410 -1.29 0.55 -11.78
CA THR A 410 -2.29 1.42 -11.15
C THR A 410 -2.73 2.55 -12.09
N SER A 411 -1.81 3.10 -12.88
CA SER A 411 -2.11 4.12 -13.89
C SER A 411 -2.96 3.56 -15.03
N CYS A 412 -2.67 2.34 -15.48
CA CYS A 412 -3.47 1.64 -16.49
C CYS A 412 -4.88 1.36 -15.97
N ALA A 413 -5.01 0.83 -14.75
CA ALA A 413 -6.30 0.55 -14.12
C ALA A 413 -7.11 1.84 -13.91
N ARG A 414 -6.46 2.94 -13.49
CA ARG A 414 -7.11 4.24 -13.33
C ARG A 414 -7.68 4.76 -14.65
N ILE A 415 -6.92 4.66 -15.74
CA ILE A 415 -7.40 5.06 -17.07
C ILE A 415 -8.58 4.21 -17.52
N ALA A 416 -8.49 2.89 -17.38
CA ALA A 416 -9.59 1.99 -17.73
C ALA A 416 -10.89 2.32 -16.94
N LEU A 417 -10.76 2.71 -15.66
CA LEU A 417 -11.87 3.19 -14.85
C LEU A 417 -12.42 4.53 -15.35
N THR A 418 -11.57 5.52 -15.65
CA THR A 418 -12.03 6.84 -16.15
C THR A 418 -12.77 6.76 -17.49
N GLN A 419 -12.43 5.80 -18.35
CA GLN A 419 -13.12 5.60 -19.63
C GLN A 419 -14.51 4.96 -19.48
N SER A 420 -14.72 4.17 -18.41
CA SER A 420 -15.95 3.42 -18.18
C SER A 420 -16.89 4.06 -17.16
N SER A 421 -16.36 4.90 -16.27
CA SER A 421 -17.07 5.45 -15.10
C SER A 421 -17.28 6.96 -15.21
N LYS A 422 -18.13 7.51 -14.34
CA LYS A 422 -18.32 8.97 -14.25
C LYS A 422 -17.08 9.61 -13.59
N PRO A 423 -16.63 10.79 -14.06
CA PRO A 423 -15.55 11.54 -13.42
C PRO A 423 -15.91 11.97 -11.99
N ALA A 424 -14.91 11.97 -11.10
CA ALA A 424 -15.07 12.35 -9.69
C ALA A 424 -15.60 13.80 -9.53
N GLN A 425 -15.22 14.71 -10.42
CA GLN A 425 -15.72 16.10 -10.41
C GLN A 425 -17.24 16.15 -10.59
N ILE A 426 -17.78 15.41 -11.57
CA ILE A 426 -19.24 15.32 -11.81
C ILE A 426 -19.95 14.67 -10.62
N GLU A 427 -19.38 13.58 -10.08
CA GLU A 427 -19.95 12.91 -8.90
C GLU A 427 -19.99 13.83 -7.67
N SER A 428 -18.95 14.64 -7.45
CA SER A 428 -18.89 15.58 -6.33
C SER A 428 -19.94 16.68 -6.42
N VAL A 429 -20.16 17.21 -7.63
CA VAL A 429 -21.20 18.23 -7.87
C VAL A 429 -22.60 17.61 -7.76
N GLU A 430 -22.82 16.40 -8.31
CA GLU A 430 -24.06 15.64 -8.12
C GLU A 430 -24.36 15.39 -6.63
N GLN A 431 -23.34 15.08 -5.83
CA GLN A 431 -23.49 14.91 -4.38
C GLN A 431 -23.82 16.22 -3.68
N SER A 432 -23.13 17.32 -3.98
CA SER A 432 -23.43 18.64 -3.41
C SER A 432 -24.87 19.08 -3.71
N ILE A 433 -25.35 18.85 -4.92
CA ILE A 433 -26.76 19.11 -5.29
C ILE A 433 -27.70 18.26 -4.43
N ARG A 434 -27.43 16.96 -4.27
CA ARG A 434 -28.24 16.07 -3.41
C ARG A 434 -28.24 16.50 -1.94
N TYR A 435 -27.12 17.02 -1.43
CA TYR A 435 -27.06 17.56 -0.06
C TYR A 435 -27.90 18.82 0.08
N LEU A 436 -27.75 19.76 -0.85
CA LEU A 436 -28.56 20.98 -0.90
C LEU A 436 -30.05 20.67 -1.05
N ASP A 437 -30.44 19.68 -1.85
CA ASP A 437 -31.83 19.25 -2.00
C ASP A 437 -32.44 18.77 -0.68
N LYS A 438 -31.72 17.88 0.03
CA LYS A 438 -32.18 17.40 1.34
C LYS A 438 -32.26 18.52 2.36
N GLU A 439 -31.31 19.44 2.33
CA GLU A 439 -31.25 20.56 3.25
C GLU A 439 -32.39 21.56 2.99
N ILE A 440 -32.64 21.91 1.72
CA ILE A 440 -33.78 22.72 1.30
C ILE A 440 -35.10 22.03 1.67
N GLU A 441 -35.22 20.71 1.49
CA GLU A 441 -36.42 19.96 1.89
C GLU A 441 -36.64 20.02 3.41
N SER A 442 -35.58 19.88 4.21
CA SER A 442 -35.65 19.98 5.67
C SER A 442 -36.05 21.39 6.11
N LEU A 443 -35.40 22.42 5.57
CA LEU A 443 -35.69 23.81 5.87
C LEU A 443 -37.11 24.21 5.44
N ASN A 444 -37.61 23.71 4.31
CA ASN A 444 -39.00 23.93 3.91
C ASN A 444 -40.01 23.32 4.89
N LYS A 445 -39.70 22.16 5.49
CA LYS A 445 -40.53 21.54 6.53
C LYS A 445 -40.51 22.36 7.83
N GLU A 446 -39.34 22.90 8.19
CA GLU A 446 -39.19 23.78 9.36
C GLU A 446 -39.86 25.14 9.16
N ASP A 447 -39.72 25.77 7.99
CA ASP A 447 -40.35 27.04 7.66
C ASP A 447 -41.88 26.94 7.66
N ALA A 448 -42.44 25.80 7.22
CA ALA A 448 -43.86 25.52 7.34
C ALA A 448 -44.34 25.46 8.81
N MET A 449 -43.45 25.23 9.77
CA MET A 449 -43.74 25.20 11.21
C MET A 449 -43.38 26.51 11.94
N LEU A 450 -42.33 27.20 11.52
CA LEU A 450 -41.66 28.28 12.28
C LEU A 450 -41.61 29.64 11.54
N ALA A 451 -41.89 29.68 10.23
CA ALA A 451 -42.05 30.86 9.37
C ALA A 451 -40.93 31.93 9.47
N ASN A 452 -39.66 31.51 9.54
CA ASN A 452 -38.51 32.39 9.75
C ASN A 452 -37.27 32.04 8.89
N GLN A 453 -37.35 31.09 7.95
CA GLN A 453 -36.16 30.57 7.22
C GLN A 453 -36.14 30.90 5.72
N GLN A 454 -37.07 31.73 5.23
CA GLN A 454 -37.26 32.00 3.80
C GLN A 454 -36.04 32.62 3.10
N VAL A 455 -35.25 33.43 3.80
CA VAL A 455 -34.01 34.03 3.25
C VAL A 455 -32.94 32.96 3.03
N THR A 456 -32.69 32.11 4.03
CA THR A 456 -31.70 31.02 3.96
C THR A 456 -32.07 29.97 2.90
N ILE A 457 -33.37 29.68 2.74
CA ILE A 457 -33.86 28.79 1.67
C ILE A 457 -33.56 29.39 0.29
N SER A 458 -33.74 30.69 0.11
CA SER A 458 -33.48 31.37 -1.17
C SER A 458 -31.99 31.39 -1.53
N GLU A 459 -31.10 31.58 -0.55
CA GLU A 459 -29.64 31.52 -0.73
C GLU A 459 -29.17 30.12 -1.13
N LYS A 460 -29.64 29.07 -0.43
CA LYS A 460 -29.31 27.68 -0.77
C LYS A 460 -29.88 27.26 -2.12
N ALA A 461 -31.06 27.76 -2.49
CA ALA A 461 -31.62 27.54 -3.83
C ALA A 461 -30.77 28.22 -4.92
N GLN A 462 -30.23 29.42 -4.68
CA GLN A 462 -29.31 30.07 -5.63
C GLN A 462 -28.00 29.30 -5.78
N LEU A 463 -27.43 28.80 -4.66
CA LEU A 463 -26.24 27.93 -4.68
C LEU A 463 -26.51 26.61 -5.41
N LYS A 464 -27.71 26.03 -5.27
CA LYS A 464 -28.09 24.85 -6.04
C LYS A 464 -28.09 25.14 -7.54
N VAL A 465 -28.70 26.25 -7.97
CA VAL A 465 -28.73 26.63 -9.39
C VAL A 465 -27.33 26.84 -9.95
N SER A 466 -26.39 27.41 -9.17
CA SER A 466 -25.00 27.55 -9.62
C SER A 466 -24.31 26.20 -9.79
N PHE A 467 -24.52 25.24 -8.87
CA PHE A 467 -24.01 23.87 -9.03
C PHE A 467 -24.66 23.11 -10.19
N GLU A 468 -25.95 23.30 -10.45
CA GLU A 468 -26.63 22.71 -11.62
C GLU A 468 -26.05 23.25 -12.93
N GLN A 469 -25.76 24.55 -13.01
CA GLN A 469 -25.07 25.15 -14.16
C GLN A 469 -23.66 24.57 -14.34
N GLN A 470 -22.89 24.42 -13.26
CA GLN A 470 -21.59 23.78 -13.30
C GLN A 470 -21.67 22.32 -13.76
N LEU A 471 -22.66 21.57 -13.28
CA LEU A 471 -22.89 20.18 -13.70
C LEU A 471 -23.15 20.12 -15.20
N THR A 472 -24.02 20.97 -15.74
CA THR A 472 -24.31 20.98 -17.18
C THR A 472 -23.05 21.26 -18.02
N ALA A 473 -22.25 22.25 -17.62
CA ALA A 473 -20.99 22.59 -18.30
C ALA A 473 -19.99 21.42 -18.27
N LEU A 474 -19.81 20.79 -17.11
CA LEU A 474 -18.91 19.63 -16.94
C LEU A 474 -19.41 18.41 -17.74
N THR A 475 -20.71 18.14 -17.77
CA THR A 475 -21.26 17.03 -18.57
C THR A 475 -21.05 17.24 -20.06
N GLU A 476 -21.23 18.46 -20.58
CA GLU A 476 -20.98 18.76 -21.99
C GLU A 476 -19.50 18.62 -22.38
N GLN A 477 -18.59 19.02 -21.48
CA GLN A 477 -17.16 18.82 -21.66
C GLN A 477 -16.80 17.33 -21.64
N TRP A 478 -17.33 16.58 -20.67
CA TRP A 478 -17.12 15.14 -20.54
C TRP A 478 -17.60 14.37 -21.77
N ASP A 479 -18.78 14.68 -22.32
CA ASP A 479 -19.29 14.02 -23.52
C ASP A 479 -18.39 14.27 -24.75
N LYS A 480 -17.85 15.49 -24.89
CA LYS A 480 -16.89 15.83 -25.95
C LYS A 480 -15.56 15.07 -25.79
N GLU A 481 -15.03 15.03 -24.57
CA GLU A 481 -13.81 14.27 -24.25
C GLU A 481 -14.00 12.77 -24.49
N LYS A 482 -15.15 12.22 -24.10
CA LYS A 482 -15.49 10.80 -24.28
C LYS A 482 -15.59 10.41 -25.75
N ALA A 483 -16.16 11.28 -26.58
CA ALA A 483 -16.22 11.07 -28.03
C ALA A 483 -14.81 11.00 -28.63
N LEU A 484 -13.95 11.98 -28.32
CA LEU A 484 -12.57 12.03 -28.82
C LEU A 484 -11.72 10.86 -28.30
N ALA A 485 -11.85 10.49 -27.03
CA ALA A 485 -11.16 9.34 -26.45
C ALA A 485 -11.60 8.02 -27.09
N GLY A 486 -12.90 7.88 -27.41
CA GLY A 486 -13.45 6.74 -28.13
C GLY A 486 -12.90 6.61 -29.56
N GLU A 487 -12.78 7.72 -30.28
CA GLU A 487 -12.16 7.75 -31.62
C GLU A 487 -10.67 7.36 -31.57
N LEU A 488 -9.94 7.85 -30.57
CA LEU A 488 -8.54 7.46 -30.35
C LEU A 488 -8.38 5.96 -30.06
N ALA A 489 -9.27 5.38 -29.25
CA ALA A 489 -9.27 3.95 -28.95
C ALA A 489 -9.62 3.09 -30.19
N ALA A 490 -10.50 3.58 -31.08
CA ALA A 490 -10.84 2.90 -32.33
C ALA A 490 -9.69 2.92 -33.35
N ILE A 491 -8.98 4.05 -33.49
CA ILE A 491 -7.77 4.15 -34.30
C ILE A 491 -6.69 3.19 -33.76
N GLN A 492 -6.56 3.08 -32.44
CA GLN A 492 -5.59 2.18 -31.80
C GLN A 492 -5.83 0.70 -32.11
N LYS A 493 -7.10 0.26 -32.17
CA LYS A 493 -7.45 -1.13 -32.52
C LYS A 493 -7.26 -1.44 -34.01
N GLY A 494 -6.91 -0.45 -34.82
CA GLY A 494 -6.84 -0.57 -36.28
C GLY A 494 -8.22 -0.62 -36.94
N GLU A 495 -9.27 -0.21 -36.23
CA GLU A 495 -10.66 -0.20 -36.71
C GLU A 495 -10.98 1.09 -37.50
N ALA A 496 -10.17 2.13 -37.37
CA ALA A 496 -10.32 3.41 -38.05
C ALA A 496 -8.97 3.96 -38.58
N GLU A 497 -8.99 4.57 -39.77
CA GLU A 497 -7.85 5.32 -40.33
C GLU A 497 -7.97 6.80 -39.95
N GLY A 498 -6.98 7.36 -39.25
CA GLY A 498 -6.97 8.76 -38.83
C GLY A 498 -5.62 9.21 -38.27
N ASP A 499 -5.40 10.52 -38.22
CA ASP A 499 -4.13 11.11 -37.75
C ASP A 499 -4.14 11.23 -36.21
N PHE A 500 -3.67 10.17 -35.53
CA PHE A 500 -3.66 10.03 -34.07
C PHE A 500 -3.06 11.25 -33.34
N ALA A 501 -2.05 11.88 -33.94
CA ALA A 501 -1.40 13.06 -33.37
C ALA A 501 -2.29 14.32 -33.38
N GLN A 502 -3.14 14.50 -34.41
CA GLN A 502 -4.05 15.64 -34.48
C GLN A 502 -5.19 15.54 -33.48
N LEU A 503 -5.78 14.35 -33.33
CA LEU A 503 -6.83 14.09 -32.35
C LEU A 503 -6.33 14.25 -30.92
N LEU A 504 -5.11 13.77 -30.62
CA LEU A 504 -4.47 14.02 -29.32
C LEU A 504 -4.23 15.51 -29.05
N ALA A 505 -3.82 16.27 -30.06
CA ALA A 505 -3.65 17.72 -29.91
C ALA A 505 -4.98 18.43 -29.65
N GLN A 506 -6.05 18.05 -30.36
CA GLN A 506 -7.39 18.58 -30.13
C GLN A 506 -7.90 18.25 -28.72
N LEU A 507 -7.72 17.00 -28.27
CA LEU A 507 -8.09 16.56 -26.93
C LEU A 507 -7.32 17.35 -25.86
N LYS A 508 -6.00 17.54 -26.02
CA LYS A 508 -5.20 18.37 -25.10
C LYS A 508 -5.67 19.83 -25.06
N THR A 509 -6.02 20.43 -26.20
CA THR A 509 -6.54 21.80 -26.22
C THR A 509 -7.92 21.94 -25.54
N LEU A 510 -8.73 20.86 -25.57
CA LEU A 510 -10.04 20.82 -24.95
C LEU A 510 -9.94 20.62 -23.43
N GLN A 511 -8.98 19.81 -22.99
CA GLN A 511 -8.77 19.44 -21.58
C GLN A 511 -8.11 20.52 -20.73
N GLY A 512 -7.23 21.35 -21.31
CA GLY A 512 -6.55 22.39 -20.54
C GLY A 512 -5.67 21.80 -19.44
N GLU A 513 -5.83 22.27 -18.19
CA GLU A 513 -5.02 21.85 -17.03
C GLU A 513 -5.62 20.67 -16.24
N ASP A 514 -6.94 20.46 -16.29
CA ASP A 514 -7.67 19.45 -15.52
C ASP A 514 -8.44 18.48 -16.43
N PRO A 515 -7.79 17.43 -16.97
CA PRO A 515 -8.45 16.45 -17.83
C PRO A 515 -9.47 15.60 -17.05
N MET A 516 -10.69 15.45 -17.58
CA MET A 516 -11.71 14.56 -17.00
C MET A 516 -11.57 13.11 -17.45
N ILE A 517 -11.10 12.89 -18.68
CA ILE A 517 -10.81 11.55 -19.23
C ILE A 517 -9.37 11.48 -19.72
N HIS A 518 -8.59 10.58 -19.15
CA HIS A 518 -7.28 10.25 -19.71
C HIS A 518 -7.45 9.20 -20.80
N ALA A 519 -7.10 9.53 -22.05
CA ALA A 519 -7.15 8.58 -23.16
C ALA A 519 -5.93 7.64 -23.22
N ILE A 520 -4.78 8.12 -22.71
CA ILE A 520 -3.48 7.45 -22.77
C ILE A 520 -2.78 7.54 -21.41
N VAL A 521 -1.96 6.55 -21.08
CA VAL A 521 -1.03 6.62 -19.95
C VAL A 521 0.16 7.48 -20.38
N ASP A 522 0.25 8.67 -19.81
CA ASP A 522 1.32 9.64 -20.02
C ASP A 522 2.04 9.97 -18.70
N GLU A 523 3.08 10.80 -18.78
CA GLU A 523 3.84 11.26 -17.61
C GLU A 523 2.95 11.90 -16.54
N GLN A 524 1.92 12.65 -16.95
CA GLN A 524 0.98 13.30 -16.04
C GLN A 524 0.15 12.27 -15.27
N THR A 525 -0.33 11.21 -15.92
CA THR A 525 -1.06 10.13 -15.26
C THR A 525 -0.19 9.41 -14.22
N ILE A 526 1.06 9.09 -14.58
CA ILE A 526 2.04 8.48 -13.67
C ILE A 526 2.24 9.39 -12.45
N ALA A 527 2.43 10.68 -12.69
CA ALA A 527 2.59 11.67 -11.64
C ALA A 527 1.38 11.70 -10.71
N GLU A 528 0.15 11.83 -11.24
CA GLU A 528 -1.06 11.84 -10.42
C GLU A 528 -1.23 10.60 -9.54
N VAL A 529 -0.85 9.42 -10.03
CA VAL A 529 -0.88 8.18 -9.23
C VAL A 529 0.14 8.23 -8.10
N ILE A 530 1.37 8.69 -8.38
CA ILE A 530 2.39 8.87 -7.34
C ILE A 530 1.92 9.91 -6.32
N GLY A 531 1.24 10.97 -6.75
CA GLY A 531 0.72 11.97 -5.85
C GLY A 531 -0.42 11.46 -4.97
N ALA A 532 -1.29 10.61 -5.52
CA ALA A 532 -2.30 9.92 -4.72
C ALA A 532 -1.67 8.97 -3.68
N TRP A 533 -0.54 8.33 -4.00
CA TRP A 533 0.15 7.41 -3.08
C TRP A 533 0.97 8.11 -2.00
N THR A 534 1.59 9.23 -2.34
CA THR A 534 2.52 9.95 -1.47
C THR A 534 1.86 11.13 -0.75
N GLY A 535 0.70 11.60 -1.21
CA GLY A 535 0.08 12.84 -0.77
C GLY A 535 0.73 14.10 -1.34
N ILE A 536 1.83 13.96 -2.11
CA ILE A 536 2.57 15.08 -2.71
C ILE A 536 1.98 15.33 -4.11
N PRO A 537 1.42 16.51 -4.44
CA PRO A 537 0.86 16.74 -5.77
C PRO A 537 1.99 16.71 -6.84
N VAL A 538 1.96 15.70 -7.73
CA VAL A 538 3.06 15.44 -8.70
C VAL A 538 2.78 15.98 -10.11
N GLY A 539 1.53 16.32 -10.45
CA GLY A 539 1.07 16.60 -11.83
C GLY A 539 1.90 17.63 -12.62
N ASN A 540 1.95 18.88 -12.18
CA ASN A 540 2.65 20.01 -12.86
C ASN A 540 4.03 20.34 -12.26
N LEU A 541 4.66 19.36 -11.60
CA LEU A 541 5.81 19.56 -10.71
C LEU A 541 7.01 20.27 -11.31
N LEU A 542 7.43 19.99 -12.54
CA LEU A 542 8.67 20.61 -13.05
C LEU A 542 8.51 22.14 -13.18
N LYS A 543 7.31 22.60 -13.57
CA LYS A 543 7.01 24.04 -13.63
C LYS A 543 6.72 24.61 -12.25
N ASP A 544 5.97 23.88 -11.42
CA ASP A 544 5.61 24.33 -10.08
C ASP A 544 6.79 24.32 -9.10
N GLU A 545 7.68 23.32 -9.16
CA GLU A 545 8.91 23.25 -8.37
C GLU A 545 9.86 24.37 -8.79
N VAL A 546 10.00 24.64 -10.09
CA VAL A 546 10.81 25.77 -10.57
C VAL A 546 10.19 27.10 -10.13
N ALA A 547 8.87 27.28 -10.26
CA ALA A 547 8.18 28.48 -9.80
C ALA A 547 8.35 28.68 -8.28
N LYS A 548 8.11 27.63 -7.48
CA LYS A 548 8.31 27.64 -6.02
C LYS A 548 9.75 27.93 -5.64
N LEU A 549 10.73 27.40 -6.36
CA LEU A 549 12.15 27.67 -6.12
C LEU A 549 12.53 29.12 -6.48
N LEU A 550 11.90 29.69 -7.51
CA LEU A 550 12.09 31.09 -7.89
C LEU A 550 11.46 32.05 -6.88
N THR A 551 10.30 31.71 -6.31
CA THR A 551 9.58 32.52 -5.31
C THR A 551 9.89 32.14 -3.86
N LEU A 552 10.80 31.17 -3.62
CA LEU A 552 11.10 30.63 -2.29
C LEU A 552 11.46 31.72 -1.28
N GLU A 553 12.25 32.71 -1.71
CA GLU A 553 12.69 33.85 -0.90
C GLU A 553 11.49 34.69 -0.41
N ASP A 554 10.57 35.01 -1.31
CA ASP A 554 9.36 35.78 -1.00
C ASP A 554 8.43 34.99 -0.07
N SER A 555 8.23 33.69 -0.33
CA SER A 555 7.41 32.82 0.51
C SER A 555 7.98 32.70 1.93
N LEU A 556 9.30 32.61 2.07
CA LEU A 556 9.97 32.58 3.37
C LEU A 556 9.79 33.91 4.11
N HIS A 557 9.91 35.05 3.43
CA HIS A 557 9.73 36.38 4.02
C HIS A 557 8.30 36.64 4.53
N GLN A 558 7.28 36.01 3.94
CA GLN A 558 5.89 36.16 4.42
C GLN A 558 5.69 35.56 5.81
N ARG A 559 6.44 34.52 6.16
CA ARG A 559 6.28 33.78 7.42
C ARG A 559 7.37 34.09 8.44
N ILE A 560 8.58 34.44 7.98
CA ILE A 560 9.76 34.64 8.83
C ILE A 560 10.12 36.12 8.83
N ILE A 561 9.88 36.77 9.97
CA ILE A 561 10.06 38.21 10.14
C ILE A 561 11.48 38.55 10.61
N GLY A 562 12.09 39.57 10.00
CA GLY A 562 13.33 40.19 10.48
C GLY A 562 14.63 39.48 10.13
N GLN A 563 14.58 38.35 9.42
CA GLN A 563 15.74 37.51 9.12
C GLN A 563 16.01 37.38 7.62
N SER A 564 15.84 38.47 6.86
CA SER A 564 15.90 38.44 5.40
C SER A 564 17.25 37.96 4.85
N HIS A 565 18.36 38.31 5.51
CA HIS A 565 19.69 37.83 5.12
C HIS A 565 19.78 36.30 5.19
N ALA A 566 19.19 35.67 6.22
CA ALA A 566 19.19 34.24 6.40
C ALA A 566 18.36 33.57 5.30
N MET A 567 17.20 34.13 4.98
CA MET A 567 16.33 33.59 3.92
C MET A 567 16.99 33.69 2.55
N ASN A 568 17.66 34.79 2.25
CA ASN A 568 18.36 34.99 0.99
C ASN A 568 19.50 33.99 0.82
N GLU A 569 20.30 33.74 1.87
CA GLU A 569 21.41 32.79 1.83
C GLU A 569 20.91 31.33 1.71
N LEU A 570 19.85 30.97 2.45
CA LEU A 570 19.19 29.66 2.32
C LEU A 570 18.63 29.45 0.91
N ALA A 571 17.82 30.38 0.42
CA ALA A 571 17.19 30.28 -0.89
C ALA A 571 18.24 30.23 -2.01
N LYS A 572 19.33 30.99 -1.90
CA LYS A 572 20.46 30.94 -2.84
C LYS A 572 21.14 29.58 -2.83
N SER A 573 21.53 29.06 -1.67
CA SER A 573 22.21 27.76 -1.56
C SER A 573 21.33 26.60 -2.05
N ILE A 574 20.04 26.63 -1.71
CA ILE A 574 19.06 25.61 -2.15
C ILE A 574 18.87 25.66 -3.67
N ARG A 575 18.75 26.86 -4.27
CA ARG A 575 18.67 27.04 -5.73
C ARG A 575 19.90 26.48 -6.44
N VAL A 576 21.11 26.75 -5.94
CA VAL A 576 22.35 26.23 -6.54
C VAL A 576 22.40 24.70 -6.49
N SER A 577 21.95 24.10 -5.39
CA SER A 577 21.89 22.64 -5.29
C SER A 577 20.83 22.03 -6.19
N ARG A 578 19.62 22.62 -6.25
CA ARG A 578 18.52 22.14 -7.10
C ARG A 578 18.78 22.33 -8.59
N ALA A 579 19.59 23.33 -8.96
CA ALA A 579 20.09 23.50 -10.33
C ALA A 579 21.15 22.44 -10.73
N GLY A 580 21.54 21.54 -9.83
CA GLY A 580 22.53 20.49 -10.10
C GLY A 580 23.97 21.02 -10.24
N LEU A 581 24.24 22.23 -9.75
CA LEU A 581 25.55 22.88 -9.81
C LEU A 581 26.44 22.54 -8.61
N THR A 582 25.92 21.78 -7.64
CA THR A 582 26.67 21.24 -6.49
C THR A 582 27.14 19.81 -6.75
N ASP A 583 28.05 19.30 -5.91
CA ASP A 583 28.45 17.89 -5.95
C ASP A 583 27.26 16.99 -5.60
N LYS A 584 26.84 16.15 -6.57
CA LYS A 584 25.72 15.20 -6.43
C LYS A 584 25.88 14.20 -5.29
N ARG A 585 27.08 14.06 -4.72
CA ARG A 585 27.33 13.20 -3.56
C ARG A 585 26.96 13.85 -2.24
N LYS A 586 26.81 15.17 -2.18
CA LYS A 586 26.52 15.87 -0.93
C LYS A 586 25.01 16.03 -0.71
N PRO A 587 24.57 16.22 0.54
CA PRO A 587 23.20 16.64 0.83
C PRO A 587 22.84 17.96 0.12
N VAL A 588 21.54 18.21 -0.05
CA VAL A 588 20.99 19.42 -0.71
C VAL A 588 21.52 20.71 -0.09
N GLY A 589 21.71 20.70 1.23
CA GLY A 589 22.33 21.79 1.96
C GLY A 589 22.57 21.40 3.41
N VAL A 590 23.62 21.97 3.99
CA VAL A 590 23.99 21.75 5.40
C VAL A 590 24.13 23.12 6.05
N PHE A 591 23.18 23.46 6.91
CA PHE A 591 23.07 24.80 7.51
C PHE A 591 23.20 24.72 9.04
N LEU A 592 23.97 25.63 9.62
CA LEU A 592 24.03 25.86 11.06
C LEU A 592 23.43 27.23 11.37
N MET A 593 22.19 27.24 11.84
CA MET A 593 21.45 28.42 12.26
C MET A 593 21.83 28.76 13.71
N CYS A 594 22.54 29.85 13.93
CA CYS A 594 22.95 30.29 15.27
C CYS A 594 22.31 31.64 15.63
N GLY A 595 21.99 31.87 16.90
CA GLY A 595 21.37 33.13 17.34
C GLY A 595 20.41 32.94 18.50
N PRO A 596 19.91 34.02 19.11
CA PRO A 596 19.10 33.97 20.32
C PRO A 596 17.88 33.04 20.23
N SER A 597 17.38 32.60 21.39
CA SER A 597 16.13 31.83 21.43
C SER A 597 14.94 32.66 20.91
N GLY A 598 14.03 32.02 20.18
CA GLY A 598 12.80 32.66 19.72
C GLY A 598 12.91 33.59 18.51
N VAL A 599 14.04 33.63 17.82
CA VAL A 599 14.26 34.47 16.61
C VAL A 599 13.77 33.83 15.30
N GLY A 600 13.21 32.61 15.34
CA GLY A 600 12.62 31.94 14.17
C GLY A 600 13.45 30.83 13.51
N LYS A 601 14.50 30.31 14.15
CA LYS A 601 15.33 29.20 13.62
C LYS A 601 14.51 27.94 13.29
N SER A 602 13.72 27.45 14.24
CA SER A 602 12.87 26.26 14.04
C SER A 602 11.73 26.53 13.05
N GLU A 603 11.13 27.73 13.09
CA GLU A 603 10.09 28.13 12.13
C GLU A 603 10.62 28.18 10.70
N THR A 604 11.89 28.53 10.52
CA THR A 604 12.57 28.48 9.21
C THR A 604 12.62 27.06 8.67
N ALA A 605 13.01 26.09 9.51
CA ALA A 605 13.06 24.69 9.10
C ALA A 605 11.67 24.15 8.73
N LEU A 606 10.65 24.51 9.51
CA LEU A 606 9.25 24.15 9.26
C LEU A 606 8.76 24.72 7.94
N THR A 607 9.01 26.01 7.70
CA THR A 607 8.59 26.68 6.46
C THR A 607 9.30 26.09 5.24
N LEU A 608 10.58 25.70 5.38
CA LEU A 608 11.31 25.03 4.31
C LEU A 608 10.74 23.63 4.02
N ALA A 609 10.28 22.90 5.04
CA ALA A 609 9.61 21.61 4.85
C ALA A 609 8.31 21.79 4.04
N ASP A 610 7.49 22.77 4.42
CA ASP A 610 6.25 23.10 3.72
C ASP A 610 6.47 23.50 2.25
N GLN A 611 7.44 24.37 1.99
CA GLN A 611 7.67 24.91 0.65
C GLN A 611 8.37 23.93 -0.30
N LEU A 612 9.27 23.09 0.21
CA LEU A 612 10.13 22.24 -0.62
C LEU A 612 9.72 20.76 -0.67
N PHE A 613 9.08 20.25 0.37
CA PHE A 613 8.83 18.82 0.52
C PHE A 613 7.35 18.45 0.62
N GLY A 614 6.48 19.40 0.95
CA GLY A 614 5.02 19.21 0.87
C GLY A 614 4.29 19.28 2.21
N GLY A 615 5.00 19.52 3.32
CA GLY A 615 4.38 19.79 4.61
C GLY A 615 5.27 19.46 5.81
N GLU A 616 4.75 19.71 7.01
CA GLU A 616 5.43 19.41 8.29
C GLU A 616 5.78 17.92 8.48
N GLN A 617 5.04 17.01 7.84
CA GLN A 617 5.28 15.56 7.92
C GLN A 617 6.61 15.13 7.29
N ASP A 618 7.15 15.96 6.38
CA ASP A 618 8.44 15.77 5.73
C ASP A 618 9.58 16.46 6.50
N MET A 619 9.38 16.77 7.78
CA MET A 619 10.42 17.22 8.69
C MET A 619 10.72 16.14 9.74
N THR A 620 11.99 15.72 9.81
CA THR A 620 12.50 14.87 10.89
C THR A 620 13.22 15.73 11.92
N ILE A 621 12.69 15.80 13.14
CA ILE A 621 13.33 16.52 14.25
C ILE A 621 14.07 15.53 15.14
N ILE A 622 15.34 15.81 15.42
CA ILE A 622 16.13 15.08 16.43
C ILE A 622 16.70 16.09 17.42
N ASN A 623 16.28 15.96 18.68
CA ASN A 623 16.77 16.80 19.76
C ASN A 623 18.15 16.31 20.24
N MET A 624 19.17 17.14 20.08
CA MET A 624 20.55 16.78 20.44
C MET A 624 20.81 16.76 21.94
N THR A 625 19.93 17.36 22.75
CA THR A 625 20.00 17.23 24.22
C THR A 625 19.86 15.78 24.68
N GLU A 626 19.15 14.92 23.93
CA GLU A 626 19.05 13.48 24.25
C GLU A 626 20.39 12.74 24.06
N PHE A 627 21.29 13.27 23.23
CA PHE A 627 22.56 12.65 22.84
C PHE A 627 23.78 13.29 23.54
N LYS A 628 23.56 13.86 24.73
CA LYS A 628 24.63 14.36 25.62
C LYS A 628 25.60 13.27 26.08
N GLU A 629 25.11 12.05 26.22
CA GLU A 629 25.86 10.93 26.77
C GLU A 629 26.47 10.06 25.66
N ALA A 630 27.75 9.70 25.79
CA ALA A 630 28.49 8.96 24.77
C ALA A 630 27.82 7.61 24.36
N HIS A 631 27.15 6.93 25.29
CA HIS A 631 26.51 5.64 25.02
C HIS A 631 25.17 5.76 24.27
N LYS A 632 24.54 6.94 24.25
CA LYS A 632 23.33 7.19 23.46
C LYS A 632 23.64 7.53 22.00
N VAL A 633 24.89 7.90 21.70
CA VAL A 633 25.34 8.19 20.33
C VAL A 633 25.15 6.99 19.39
N SER A 634 25.34 5.76 19.88
CA SER A 634 25.07 4.56 19.08
C SER A 634 23.61 4.40 18.69
N MET A 635 22.66 4.98 19.44
CA MET A 635 21.23 4.91 19.07
C MET A 635 20.92 5.68 17.78
N LEU A 636 21.76 6.64 17.35
CA LEU A 636 21.58 7.35 16.07
C LEU A 636 21.76 6.41 14.88
N LEU A 637 22.78 5.55 14.90
CA LEU A 637 23.12 4.61 13.82
C LEU A 637 22.55 3.20 14.03
N GLY A 638 22.14 2.89 15.27
CA GLY A 638 21.67 1.59 15.70
C GLY A 638 22.67 0.91 16.66
N SER A 639 22.14 0.11 17.59
CA SER A 639 22.96 -0.65 18.52
C SER A 639 23.79 -1.70 17.76
N PRO A 640 25.11 -1.81 18.00
CA PRO A 640 25.94 -2.83 17.36
C PRO A 640 25.57 -4.26 17.82
N ALA A 641 26.04 -5.26 17.07
CA ALA A 641 25.78 -6.67 17.36
C ALA A 641 26.17 -7.05 18.80
N GLY A 642 25.23 -7.62 19.55
CA GLY A 642 25.41 -8.03 20.94
C GLY A 642 24.92 -7.03 22.00
N TYR A 643 24.41 -5.86 21.60
CA TYR A 643 23.82 -4.86 22.50
C TYR A 643 22.28 -4.86 22.46
N VAL A 644 21.65 -4.42 23.54
CA VAL A 644 20.19 -4.26 23.61
C VAL A 644 19.74 -3.26 22.53
N GLY A 645 18.80 -3.66 21.69
CA GLY A 645 18.32 -2.87 20.56
C GLY A 645 18.97 -3.20 19.20
N TYR A 646 19.88 -4.18 19.13
CA TYR A 646 20.35 -4.72 17.85
C TYR A 646 19.17 -5.26 17.02
N GLY A 647 19.09 -4.90 15.74
CA GLY A 647 17.97 -5.27 14.86
C GLY A 647 16.83 -4.23 14.78
N LYS A 648 16.87 -3.14 15.56
CA LYS A 648 15.81 -2.11 15.58
C LYS A 648 16.11 -0.88 14.71
N GLY A 649 17.26 -0.84 14.04
CA GLY A 649 17.76 0.33 13.32
C GLY A 649 18.08 1.53 14.24
N GLY A 650 18.85 2.49 13.73
CA GLY A 650 19.14 3.74 14.43
C GLY A 650 18.04 4.79 14.23
N VAL A 651 17.88 5.71 15.20
CA VAL A 651 16.89 6.80 15.15
C VAL A 651 17.09 7.68 13.92
N LEU A 652 18.33 8.05 13.61
CA LEU A 652 18.67 8.87 12.45
C LEU A 652 18.55 8.05 11.16
N THR A 653 19.13 6.85 11.16
CA THR A 653 19.17 6.00 9.95
C THR A 653 17.79 5.53 9.51
N GLU A 654 16.90 5.19 10.44
CA GLU A 654 15.54 4.76 10.11
C GLU A 654 14.66 5.91 9.63
N ALA A 655 14.77 7.09 10.26
CA ALA A 655 13.99 8.25 9.84
C ALA A 655 14.29 8.63 8.38
N ILE A 656 15.58 8.70 8.04
CA ILE A 656 16.04 9.05 6.70
C ILE A 656 15.80 7.91 5.71
N ARG A 657 15.90 6.65 6.13
CA ARG A 657 15.55 5.49 5.28
C ARG A 657 14.08 5.52 4.85
N ARG A 658 13.18 5.90 5.76
CA ARG A 658 11.74 5.98 5.49
C ARG A 658 11.42 7.17 4.60
N ASN A 659 12.03 8.31 4.87
CA ASN A 659 11.83 9.53 4.10
C ASN A 659 13.16 10.27 3.82
N PRO A 660 13.85 9.95 2.71
CA PRO A 660 15.10 10.60 2.34
C PRO A 660 14.91 12.01 1.76
N TYR A 661 13.69 12.38 1.37
CA TYR A 661 13.32 13.71 0.86
C TYR A 661 12.68 14.52 1.98
N CYS A 662 13.48 14.89 2.96
CA CYS A 662 12.99 15.59 4.14
C CYS A 662 13.93 16.73 4.56
N VAL A 663 13.40 17.56 5.45
CA VAL A 663 14.21 18.47 6.27
C VAL A 663 14.61 17.72 7.54
N LEU A 664 15.91 17.50 7.73
CA LEU A 664 16.47 16.97 8.99
C LEU A 664 16.85 18.14 9.90
N LEU A 665 16.06 18.35 10.94
CA LEU A 665 16.30 19.36 11.97
C LEU A 665 17.02 18.74 13.17
N LEU A 666 18.26 19.16 13.39
CA LEU A 666 19.08 18.81 14.55
C LEU A 666 19.03 19.97 15.54
N ASP A 667 18.18 19.86 16.55
CA ASP A 667 17.91 20.95 17.49
C ASP A 667 18.93 20.96 18.65
N GLU A 668 19.37 22.13 19.07
CA GLU A 668 20.35 22.35 20.17
C GLU A 668 21.69 21.61 19.96
N MET A 669 22.28 21.71 18.77
CA MET A 669 23.47 20.93 18.38
C MET A 669 24.68 21.13 19.32
N GLU A 670 24.81 22.28 19.99
CA GLU A 670 25.87 22.53 20.96
C GLU A 670 25.79 21.68 22.23
N LYS A 671 24.61 21.07 22.48
CA LYS A 671 24.38 20.19 23.62
C LYS A 671 24.77 18.73 23.32
N ALA A 672 25.05 18.38 22.06
CA ALA A 672 25.42 17.02 21.68
C ALA A 672 26.77 16.58 22.26
N HIS A 673 26.96 15.28 22.45
CA HIS A 673 28.30 14.74 22.70
C HIS A 673 29.22 14.95 21.48
N PRO A 674 30.51 15.30 21.65
CA PRO A 674 31.42 15.57 20.52
C PRO A 674 31.57 14.43 19.50
N SER A 675 31.32 13.17 19.89
CA SER A 675 31.31 12.01 18.98
C SER A 675 30.17 12.03 17.96
N VAL A 676 29.10 12.78 18.22
CA VAL A 676 28.02 12.98 17.24
C VAL A 676 28.55 13.72 16.02
N HIS A 677 29.48 14.68 16.20
CA HIS A 677 30.10 15.40 15.08
C HIS A 677 30.82 14.47 14.11
N ASP A 678 31.44 13.40 14.63
CA ASP A 678 32.23 12.47 13.82
C ASP A 678 31.33 11.64 12.87
N ILE A 679 30.09 11.35 13.27
CA ILE A 679 29.06 10.71 12.42
C ILE A 679 28.71 11.64 11.25
N PHE A 680 28.48 12.93 11.53
CA PHE A 680 28.02 13.89 10.53
C PHE A 680 29.10 14.30 9.52
N TYR A 681 30.40 14.15 9.83
CA TYR A 681 31.44 14.35 8.81
C TYR A 681 31.24 13.47 7.58
N GLN A 682 30.91 12.20 7.80
CA GLN A 682 30.69 11.27 6.70
C GLN A 682 29.43 11.65 5.90
N ILE A 683 28.37 12.07 6.60
CA ILE A 683 27.10 12.48 5.98
C ILE A 683 27.31 13.73 5.12
N PHE A 684 28.03 14.75 5.62
CA PHE A 684 28.26 16.01 4.89
C PHE A 684 29.17 15.83 3.67
N ASP A 685 30.16 14.94 3.74
CA ASP A 685 31.13 14.74 2.66
C ASP A 685 30.65 13.75 1.61
N LYS A 686 30.00 12.64 2.02
CA LYS A 686 29.63 11.54 1.12
C LYS A 686 28.14 11.43 0.84
N GLY A 687 27.29 12.13 1.60
CA GLY A 687 25.84 12.00 1.52
C GLY A 687 25.32 10.60 1.83
N CYS A 688 26.14 9.72 2.42
CA CYS A 688 25.74 8.38 2.76
C CYS A 688 26.47 7.86 4.00
N ILE A 689 25.78 7.05 4.80
CA ILE A 689 26.33 6.42 6.00
C ILE A 689 25.84 4.98 6.12
N GLN A 690 26.65 4.14 6.76
CA GLN A 690 26.25 2.77 7.08
C GLN A 690 25.65 2.72 8.48
N ASP A 691 24.51 2.05 8.61
CA ASP A 691 23.94 1.72 9.91
C ASP A 691 24.72 0.58 10.60
N SER A 692 24.32 0.23 11.82
CA SER A 692 24.93 -0.87 12.58
C SER A 692 24.79 -2.26 11.94
N GLU A 693 23.92 -2.40 10.94
CA GLU A 693 23.64 -3.65 10.22
C GLU A 693 24.38 -3.72 8.88
N GLY A 694 25.05 -2.64 8.48
CA GLY A 694 25.79 -2.52 7.23
C GLY A 694 24.94 -2.03 6.04
N ARG A 695 23.72 -1.53 6.27
CA ARG A 695 22.87 -0.94 5.24
C ARG A 695 23.36 0.48 4.93
N ASN A 696 23.46 0.82 3.65
CA ASN A 696 23.77 2.18 3.22
C ASN A 696 22.51 3.04 3.25
N ILE A 697 22.55 4.15 3.99
CA ILE A 697 21.50 5.17 4.07
C ILE A 697 21.92 6.39 3.27
N ASP A 698 21.00 6.95 2.48
CA ASP A 698 21.22 8.05 1.56
C ASP A 698 20.65 9.38 2.10
N PHE A 699 21.50 10.40 2.14
CA PHE A 699 21.22 11.76 2.60
C PHE A 699 21.31 12.80 1.48
N ARG A 700 21.59 12.39 0.23
CA ARG A 700 21.80 13.31 -0.91
C ARG A 700 20.60 14.22 -1.17
N ASN A 701 19.39 13.75 -0.87
CA ASN A 701 18.15 14.51 -1.05
C ASN A 701 17.61 15.15 0.23
N THR A 702 18.40 15.12 1.31
CA THR A 702 18.02 15.66 2.62
C THR A 702 18.56 17.09 2.78
N LEU A 703 17.72 17.97 3.31
CA LEU A 703 18.13 19.31 3.76
C LEU A 703 18.49 19.23 5.24
N ILE A 704 19.76 19.42 5.60
CA ILE A 704 20.21 19.30 6.99
C ILE A 704 20.28 20.69 7.62
N ILE A 705 19.47 20.92 8.65
CA ILE A 705 19.41 22.15 9.42
C ILE A 705 19.80 21.84 10.86
N MET A 706 20.82 22.52 11.35
CA MET A 706 21.22 22.49 12.76
C MET A 706 20.86 23.82 13.39
N THR A 707 20.22 23.80 14.55
CA THR A 707 20.04 25.00 15.36
C THR A 707 21.09 25.01 16.47
N SER A 708 21.55 26.20 16.84
CA SER A 708 22.41 26.34 18.00
C SER A 708 22.20 27.66 18.73
N ASN A 709 22.30 27.60 20.07
CA ASN A 709 22.31 28.76 20.96
C ASN A 709 23.74 29.11 21.46
N ALA A 710 24.78 28.47 20.90
CA ALA A 710 26.16 28.62 21.37
C ALA A 710 26.73 30.04 21.21
N ALA A 711 26.14 30.86 20.33
CA ALA A 711 26.65 32.17 19.94
C ALA A 711 25.78 33.34 20.42
N ASP A 712 24.78 33.08 21.27
CA ASP A 712 23.72 34.04 21.55
C ASP A 712 24.25 35.35 22.12
N SER A 713 25.11 35.29 23.15
CA SER A 713 25.70 36.49 23.75
C SER A 713 26.58 37.24 22.76
N ALA A 714 27.45 36.53 22.02
CA ALA A 714 28.33 37.15 21.04
C ALA A 714 27.55 37.87 19.93
N ILE A 715 26.42 37.31 19.47
CA ILE A 715 25.56 37.94 18.47
C ILE A 715 24.87 39.18 19.05
N VAL A 716 24.30 39.07 20.26
CA VAL A 716 23.60 40.18 20.90
C VAL A 716 24.55 41.33 21.22
N ASP A 717 25.71 41.04 21.81
CA ASP A 717 26.72 42.04 22.17
C ASP A 717 27.21 42.77 20.91
N TYR A 718 27.55 42.02 19.85
CA TYR A 718 28.02 42.62 18.61
C TYR A 718 26.94 43.46 17.91
N CYS A 719 25.66 43.05 17.97
CA CYS A 719 24.56 43.85 17.43
C CYS A 719 24.30 45.11 18.26
N ASN A 720 24.42 45.05 19.58
CA ASN A 720 24.24 46.20 20.46
C ASN A 720 25.37 47.25 20.31
N ASP A 721 26.58 46.81 19.96
CA ASP A 721 27.74 47.68 19.72
C ASP A 721 27.65 48.47 18.41
N HIS A 722 26.67 48.18 17.54
CA HIS A 722 26.48 48.84 16.25
C HIS A 722 25.12 49.53 16.18
N ALA A 723 25.09 50.75 15.63
CA ALA A 723 23.84 51.51 15.48
C ALA A 723 22.89 50.93 14.42
N GLU A 724 23.44 50.20 13.45
CA GLU A 724 22.72 49.50 12.39
C GLU A 724 23.09 48.02 12.40
N ARG A 725 22.24 47.16 11.80
CA ARG A 725 22.51 45.73 11.72
C ARG A 725 23.83 45.47 10.99
N PRO A 726 24.79 44.78 11.61
CA PRO A 726 26.10 44.58 11.03
C PRO A 726 26.02 43.64 9.82
N GLU A 727 26.95 43.81 8.87
CA GLU A 727 27.05 42.91 7.70
C GLU A 727 27.31 41.46 8.13
N LEU A 728 26.72 40.51 7.37
CA LEU A 728 26.78 39.08 7.66
C LEU A 728 28.21 38.56 7.83
N VAL A 729 29.13 38.96 6.95
CA VAL A 729 30.51 38.47 6.94
C VAL A 729 31.22 38.85 8.24
N SER A 730 31.10 40.11 8.65
CA SER A 730 31.69 40.65 9.87
C SER A 730 31.09 40.02 11.13
N LEU A 731 29.78 39.73 11.12
CA LEU A 731 29.10 39.03 12.21
C LEU A 731 29.57 37.58 12.33
N VAL A 732 29.66 36.83 11.22
CA VAL A 732 30.14 35.44 11.23
C VAL A 732 31.57 35.35 11.75
N ASP A 733 32.45 36.28 11.37
CA ASP A 733 33.83 36.30 11.83
C ASP A 733 33.95 36.60 13.34
N ASN A 734 33.09 37.45 13.89
CA ASN A 734 33.04 37.73 15.34
C ASN A 734 32.42 36.58 16.15
N VAL A 735 31.49 35.85 15.56
CA VAL A 735 30.77 34.76 16.23
C VAL A 735 31.53 33.44 16.18
N ARG A 736 32.40 33.25 15.18
CA ARG A 736 33.18 32.02 14.98
C ARG A 736 33.98 31.58 16.22
N PRO A 737 34.66 32.46 16.99
CA PRO A 737 35.34 32.06 18.23
C PRO A 737 34.40 31.41 19.26
N ALA A 738 33.21 31.98 19.48
CA ALA A 738 32.22 31.42 20.41
C ALA A 738 31.71 30.05 19.92
N LEU A 739 31.48 29.89 18.62
CA LEU A 739 31.10 28.59 18.05
C LEU A 739 32.21 27.54 18.17
N GLN A 740 33.48 27.94 18.14
CA GLN A 740 34.62 27.03 18.25
C GLN A 740 34.79 26.42 19.65
N GLU A 741 34.17 27.00 20.68
CA GLU A 741 34.14 26.40 22.03
C GLU A 741 33.32 25.09 22.04
N PHE A 742 32.31 24.98 21.18
CA PHE A 742 31.40 23.83 21.10
C PHE A 742 31.67 22.94 19.88
N PHE A 743 32.06 23.53 18.75
CA PHE A 743 32.20 22.85 17.48
C PHE A 743 33.65 22.84 16.99
N LYS A 744 34.14 21.65 16.58
CA LYS A 744 35.48 21.52 15.99
C LYS A 744 35.55 22.36 14.69
N PRO A 745 36.69 22.99 14.34
CA PRO A 745 36.81 23.78 13.09
C PRO A 745 36.47 22.99 11.83
N ALA A 746 36.79 21.69 11.81
CA ALA A 746 36.45 20.79 10.71
C ALA A 746 34.94 20.59 10.51
N PHE A 747 34.15 20.72 11.58
CA PHE A 747 32.69 20.66 11.54
C PHE A 747 32.12 21.97 10.97
N LEU A 748 32.56 23.10 11.52
CA LEU A 748 32.14 24.42 11.05
C LEU A 748 32.50 24.66 9.57
N GLY A 749 33.65 24.16 9.10
CA GLY A 749 34.05 24.29 7.70
C GLY A 749 33.22 23.49 6.68
N ARG A 750 32.34 22.59 7.15
CA ARG A 750 31.43 21.80 6.29
C ARG A 750 30.00 22.32 6.30
N CYS A 751 29.69 23.26 7.19
CA CYS A 751 28.36 23.84 7.34
C CYS A 751 28.35 25.27 6.78
N ASN A 752 27.23 25.68 6.20
CA ASN A 752 26.96 27.09 5.96
C ASN A 752 26.41 27.71 7.26
N ILE A 753 27.17 28.63 7.87
CA ILE A 753 26.83 29.25 9.15
C ILE A 753 25.93 30.44 8.88
N ILE A 754 24.72 30.41 9.43
CA ILE A 754 23.70 31.44 9.25
C ILE A 754 23.37 32.04 10.62
N PRO A 755 23.95 33.20 10.96
CA PRO A 755 23.61 33.90 12.19
C PRO A 755 22.23 34.58 12.06
N TYR A 756 21.43 34.54 13.11
CA TYR A 756 20.12 35.20 13.22
C TYR A 756 20.25 36.43 14.11
N TYR A 757 19.67 37.55 13.69
CA TYR A 757 19.71 38.78 14.46
C TYR A 757 18.71 38.74 15.63
N PRO A 758 18.99 39.46 16.73
CA PRO A 758 17.95 39.76 17.72
C PRO A 758 16.81 40.58 17.05
N LEU A 759 15.59 40.33 17.50
CA LEU A 759 14.39 40.95 16.95
C LEU A 759 14.21 42.37 17.51
N ASN A 760 13.89 43.31 16.63
CA ASN A 760 13.59 44.69 17.00
C ASN A 760 12.10 44.85 17.35
N GLU A 761 11.72 45.94 18.03
CA GLU A 761 10.32 46.20 18.43
C GLU A 761 9.32 46.16 17.26
N ALA A 762 9.70 46.71 16.10
CA ALA A 762 8.86 46.68 14.90
C ALA A 762 8.62 45.24 14.38
N GLU A 763 9.60 44.34 14.53
CA GLU A 763 9.48 42.95 14.12
C GLU A 763 8.66 42.15 15.12
N LEU A 764 8.84 42.42 16.42
CA LEU A 764 8.01 41.85 17.48
C LEU A 764 6.53 42.27 17.33
N ALA A 765 6.26 43.50 16.89
CA ALA A 765 4.91 43.95 16.57
C ALA A 765 4.28 43.12 15.43
N GLN A 766 5.01 42.94 14.33
CA GLN A 766 4.55 42.10 13.21
C GLN A 766 4.31 40.64 13.62
N ILE A 767 5.19 40.06 14.44
CA ILE A 767 5.01 38.70 14.98
C ILE A 767 3.75 38.62 15.86
N THR A 768 3.48 39.67 16.64
CA THR A 768 2.26 39.76 17.47
C THR A 768 1.01 39.76 16.61
N GLU A 769 0.98 40.52 15.52
CA GLU A 769 -0.14 40.53 14.57
C GLU A 769 -0.36 39.15 13.92
N ILE A 770 0.71 38.45 13.55
CA ILE A 770 0.62 37.10 13.00
C ILE A 770 0.01 36.13 14.03
N SER A 771 0.43 36.23 15.28
CA SER A 771 -0.12 35.41 16.36
C SER A 771 -1.60 35.71 16.63
N LEU A 772 -1.98 36.99 16.62
CA LEU A 772 -3.37 37.43 16.77
C LEU A 772 -4.26 36.98 15.61
N LYS A 773 -3.75 36.96 14.37
CA LYS A 773 -4.46 36.38 13.21
C LYS A 773 -4.78 34.90 13.42
N ARG A 774 -3.86 34.12 14.00
CA ARG A 774 -4.13 32.71 14.35
C ARG A 774 -5.23 32.57 15.41
N VAL A 775 -5.27 33.48 16.39
CA VAL A 775 -6.34 33.53 17.39
C VAL A 775 -7.68 33.91 16.74
N ALA A 776 -7.69 34.91 15.86
CA ALA A 776 -8.87 35.33 15.11
C ALA A 776 -9.46 34.18 14.26
N GLN A 777 -8.60 33.40 13.60
CA GLN A 777 -9.03 32.26 12.81
C GLN A 777 -9.71 31.18 13.69
N LYS A 778 -9.13 30.87 14.86
CA LYS A 778 -9.73 29.92 15.81
C LYS A 778 -11.09 30.39 16.35
N LEU A 779 -11.23 31.70 16.59
CA LEU A 779 -12.50 32.30 17.02
C LEU A 779 -13.57 32.20 15.93
N ALA A 780 -13.21 32.48 14.68
CA ALA A 780 -14.11 32.36 13.55
C ALA A 780 -14.56 30.90 13.35
N GLU A 781 -13.64 29.94 13.45
CA GLU A 781 -13.95 28.50 13.30
C GLU A 781 -14.82 27.95 14.45
N THR A 782 -14.63 28.44 15.68
CA THR A 782 -15.32 27.89 16.86
C THR A 782 -16.63 28.60 17.18
N TYR A 783 -16.68 29.91 17.00
CA TYR A 783 -17.79 30.77 17.47
C TYR A 783 -18.38 31.64 16.36
N GLU A 784 -17.89 31.55 15.12
CA GLU A 784 -18.27 32.45 14.01
C GLU A 784 -18.07 33.94 14.35
N ALA A 785 -17.16 34.22 15.30
CA ALA A 785 -16.91 35.54 15.84
C ALA A 785 -15.70 36.22 15.17
N THR A 786 -15.77 37.54 15.04
CA THR A 786 -14.65 38.36 14.54
C THR A 786 -13.80 38.90 15.70
N LEU A 787 -12.49 39.00 15.49
CA LEU A 787 -11.55 39.56 16.45
C LEU A 787 -11.10 40.95 15.99
N GLU A 788 -11.35 41.96 16.82
CA GLU A 788 -10.87 43.32 16.64
C GLU A 788 -9.87 43.66 17.75
N TYR A 789 -8.75 44.27 17.38
CA TYR A 789 -7.73 44.72 18.33
C TYR A 789 -7.13 46.05 17.87
N ASP A 790 -6.70 46.86 18.84
CA ASP A 790 -6.04 48.14 18.58
C ASP A 790 -4.51 48.04 18.68
N GLN A 791 -3.83 49.07 18.15
CA GLN A 791 -2.37 49.15 18.19
C GLN A 791 -1.83 49.19 19.62
N SER A 792 -2.59 49.77 20.57
CA SER A 792 -2.18 49.82 21.98
C SER A 792 -2.08 48.43 22.61
N PHE A 793 -2.90 47.45 22.19
CA PHE A 793 -2.72 46.06 22.62
C PHE A 793 -1.44 45.43 22.05
N VAL A 794 -1.11 45.71 20.78
CA VAL A 794 0.14 45.24 20.17
C VAL A 794 1.33 45.82 20.92
N ASP A 795 1.32 47.13 21.20
CA ASP A 795 2.39 47.81 21.94
C ASP A 795 2.52 47.28 23.38
N TYR A 796 1.41 46.92 24.04
CA TYR A 796 1.42 46.25 25.34
C TYR A 796 2.16 44.91 25.29
N VAL A 797 1.85 44.07 24.31
CA VAL A 797 2.47 42.75 24.16
C VAL A 797 3.96 42.89 23.84
N VAL A 798 4.34 43.83 22.96
CA VAL A 798 5.74 44.10 22.62
C VAL A 798 6.52 44.60 23.85
N THR A 799 5.97 45.57 24.59
CA THR A 799 6.64 46.14 25.78
C THR A 799 6.85 45.09 26.87
N LYS A 800 5.85 44.24 27.12
CA LYS A 800 5.96 43.11 28.05
C LYS A 800 6.88 41.99 27.56
N GLY A 801 6.98 41.82 26.25
CA GLY A 801 7.78 40.78 25.60
C GLY A 801 9.23 41.19 25.30
N ASN A 802 9.62 42.43 25.59
CA ASN A 802 10.92 43.00 25.25
C ASN A 802 12.07 42.53 26.18
N GLU A 803 12.09 41.22 26.52
CA GLU A 803 13.28 40.58 27.06
C GLU A 803 14.14 40.07 25.88
N PRO A 804 15.36 40.61 25.68
CA PRO A 804 16.18 40.31 24.50
C PRO A 804 16.63 38.84 24.39
N THR A 805 16.45 38.03 25.44
CA THR A 805 16.87 36.64 25.52
C THR A 805 15.79 35.63 25.12
N ILE A 806 14.51 36.00 25.13
CA ILE A 806 13.37 35.08 24.90
C ILE A 806 12.73 35.30 23.52
N GLY A 807 12.92 36.48 22.92
CA GLY A 807 12.51 36.77 21.54
C GLY A 807 11.02 36.56 21.27
N GLY A 808 10.66 36.07 20.08
CA GLY A 808 9.27 35.85 19.67
C GLY A 808 8.50 34.82 20.50
N ARG A 809 9.18 33.93 21.23
CA ARG A 809 8.51 32.99 22.16
C ARG A 809 7.83 33.72 23.33
N ALA A 810 8.35 34.88 23.73
CA ALA A 810 7.75 35.70 24.78
C ALA A 810 6.34 36.17 24.38
N ILE A 811 6.15 36.55 23.12
CA ILE A 811 4.86 36.99 22.57
C ILE A 811 3.81 35.88 22.68
N GLU A 812 4.11 34.68 22.18
CA GLU A 812 3.19 33.55 22.28
C GLU A 812 2.88 33.19 23.73
N GLN A 813 3.88 33.26 24.61
CA GLN A 813 3.67 33.00 26.03
C GLN A 813 2.76 34.05 26.67
N ILE A 814 2.92 35.33 26.33
CA ILE A 814 2.07 36.42 26.82
C ILE A 814 0.63 36.21 26.35
N ILE A 815 0.43 35.93 25.07
CA ILE A 815 -0.90 35.67 24.50
C ILE A 815 -1.54 34.45 25.16
N ASN A 816 -0.84 33.33 25.27
CA ASN A 816 -1.37 32.09 25.85
C ASN A 816 -1.61 32.18 27.37
N ARG A 817 -0.83 32.98 28.10
CA ARG A 817 -0.93 33.09 29.55
C ARG A 817 -1.90 34.18 30.01
N HIS A 818 -2.00 35.26 29.25
CA HIS A 818 -2.80 36.42 29.64
C HIS A 818 -4.07 36.56 28.80
N LEU A 819 -4.00 36.45 27.47
CA LEU A 819 -5.15 36.65 26.59
C LEU A 819 -6.07 35.42 26.54
N MET A 820 -5.53 34.25 26.21
CA MET A 820 -6.32 33.04 25.97
C MET A 820 -7.20 32.60 27.16
N PRO A 821 -6.72 32.64 28.43
CA PRO A 821 -7.56 32.24 29.56
C PRO A 821 -8.73 33.20 29.80
N LEU A 822 -8.49 34.51 29.70
CA LEU A 822 -9.54 35.53 29.84
C LEU A 822 -10.56 35.42 28.71
N LEU A 823 -10.09 35.20 27.48
CA LEU A 823 -10.95 34.99 26.33
C LEU A 823 -11.84 33.75 26.53
N ALA A 824 -11.26 32.63 26.95
CA ALA A 824 -12.01 31.40 27.22
C ALA A 824 -13.05 31.59 28.32
N GLU A 825 -12.70 32.26 29.43
CA GLU A 825 -13.62 32.56 30.54
C GLU A 825 -14.81 33.39 30.06
N ARG A 826 -14.57 34.49 29.34
CA ARG A 826 -15.64 35.38 28.84
C ARG A 826 -16.52 34.72 27.79
N CYS A 827 -15.95 33.92 26.89
CA CYS A 827 -16.73 33.14 25.93
C CYS A 827 -17.62 32.11 26.64
N ILE A 828 -17.11 31.40 27.66
CA ILE A 828 -17.90 30.43 28.43
C ILE A 828 -19.03 31.13 29.22
N GLU A 829 -18.77 32.29 29.82
CA GLU A 829 -19.80 33.07 30.53
C GLU A 829 -20.97 33.44 29.60
N LYS A 830 -20.67 33.96 28.41
CA LYS A 830 -21.66 34.33 27.39
C LYS A 830 -22.49 33.14 26.91
N ILE A 831 -21.82 32.02 26.63
CA ILE A 831 -22.49 30.77 26.24
C ILE A 831 -23.37 30.24 27.37
N SER A 832 -22.91 30.31 28.63
CA SER A 832 -23.71 29.90 29.79
C SER A 832 -24.95 30.76 29.99
N GLN A 833 -24.95 32.00 29.49
CA GLN A 833 -26.09 32.91 29.52
C GLN A 833 -27.01 32.76 28.29
N GLY A 834 -26.64 31.91 27.32
CA GLY A 834 -27.39 31.68 26.08
C GLY A 834 -27.23 32.80 25.05
N GLU A 835 -26.22 33.66 25.21
CA GLU A 835 -25.92 34.75 24.28
C GLU A 835 -24.95 34.28 23.17
N THR A 836 -25.19 34.71 21.94
CA THR A 836 -24.33 34.43 20.78
C THR A 836 -23.14 35.39 20.77
N ILE A 837 -21.94 34.86 20.53
CA ILE A 837 -20.71 35.66 20.46
C ILE A 837 -20.53 36.13 19.01
N SER A 838 -20.56 37.44 18.78
CA SER A 838 -20.47 38.04 17.45
C SER A 838 -19.13 38.71 17.20
N THR A 839 -18.63 39.44 18.20
CA THR A 839 -17.39 40.24 18.11
C THR A 839 -16.62 40.13 19.41
N VAL A 840 -15.31 40.00 19.31
CA VAL A 840 -14.37 40.08 20.43
C VAL A 840 -13.47 41.28 20.18
N ALA A 841 -13.55 42.30 21.03
CA ALA A 841 -12.74 43.51 20.95
C ALA A 841 -11.69 43.52 22.07
N ILE A 842 -10.44 43.79 21.72
CA ILE A 842 -9.31 43.89 22.65
C ILE A 842 -8.75 45.31 22.59
N HIS A 843 -8.62 45.94 23.76
CA HIS A 843 -8.08 47.28 23.89
C HIS A 843 -6.91 47.33 24.89
N GLY A 844 -5.77 47.86 24.48
CA GLY A 844 -4.66 48.14 25.40
C GLY A 844 -4.93 49.34 26.31
N GLN A 845 -4.59 49.23 27.60
CA GLN A 845 -4.67 50.38 28.52
C GLN A 845 -3.56 51.41 28.20
N ALA A 846 -3.84 52.70 28.40
CA ALA A 846 -2.95 53.80 28.01
C ALA A 846 -1.54 53.76 28.66
N ASP A 847 -1.41 53.11 29.82
CA ASP A 847 -0.14 52.96 30.54
C ASP A 847 0.63 51.68 30.19
N ALA A 848 0.17 50.90 29.21
CA ALA A 848 0.68 49.57 28.86
C ALA A 848 0.80 48.62 30.09
N SER A 849 -0.04 48.82 31.11
CA SER A 849 -0.10 48.01 32.32
C SER A 849 -0.97 46.76 32.17
N GLY A 850 -1.91 46.77 31.22
CA GLY A 850 -2.89 45.71 30.99
C GLY A 850 -3.71 45.95 29.72
N PHE A 851 -4.74 45.12 29.54
CA PHE A 851 -5.68 45.22 28.42
C PHE A 851 -7.09 44.89 28.90
N ASP A 852 -8.08 45.46 28.20
CA ASP A 852 -9.49 45.20 28.41
C ASP A 852 -10.00 44.33 27.26
N LEU A 853 -10.85 43.36 27.58
CA LEU A 853 -11.44 42.41 26.63
C LEU A 853 -12.95 42.47 26.72
N LEU A 854 -13.59 42.76 25.58
CA LEU A 854 -15.04 42.82 25.44
C LEU A 854 -15.49 41.72 24.47
N VAL A 855 -16.41 40.87 24.93
CA VAL A 855 -17.08 39.84 24.11
C VAL A 855 -18.52 40.27 23.97
N ASN A 856 -18.97 40.56 22.75
CA ASN A 856 -20.34 40.99 22.47
C ASN A 856 -21.20 39.84 21.98
#